data_AF-A0A2V8STV5-F1
#
_entry.id   AF-A0A2V8STV5-F1
#
_cell.length_a   1.000
_cell.length_b   1.000
_cell.length_c   1.000
_cell.angle_alpha   90.00
_cell.angle_beta   90.00
_cell.angle_gamma   90.00
#
_symmetry.space_group_name_H-M   'P 1'
#
loop_
_entity.id
_entity.type
_entity.pdbx_description
1 polymer ?
#
loop_
_entity_poly.entity_id
_entity_poly.type
_entity_poly.pdbx_seq_one_letter_code
_entity_poly.pdbx_strand_id
1 'polypeptide(L)'
;MGPTFGRGAMTNGWIDIKNTDMMLIMGGNPAENHPCGFKWPVEAKRTRNAKMIVVDPRFTRTASQADLFLQIRAGTDIAFLGGLVNYAIQNNRIAKDYLVNYTNAAFIVKDGFKLPDDGLFSGFDAGGQTYDKATWNYEEGGNVGPKSEAATGAGRAGGASSASGGKTSSETNGEQHKIGQEPSKSFEQKSPQVSSKPSTPRDKGQSAVGGQMNTQTGGGHQAAGGVGAAAQGGPKPPPQLPPNTAYDLSLQHERCVFQLLKKQYSRYTPEMVERITGIPKDQFLRAADLFTSVRKDGDMKRAATIIYAVGWTQHTSGTQIIRTAAILQLILGNVGRAGGGVNALRGHSNIQGATDMGGVFDIFPGYLKIPAPTDIDLATFLKRTTPTPSKPDAWDSYNYWSNTPKFMVSFLKAMYGDKAVKENDFAYHNLPKIDRKYSWTEMWDYMYNGQVKGLFAFGMNGVMIGPNSRKNIDALKRADWLVVCELYPDETSEFWKAPGISKDEMAKIQTTVYRLPGAGFAEKDGTFVNSARWLQWKYVALPPPGQAKVDQEILARIFLKVRALYQKEGGKFPDGILNLSWSYTTPENPSLSEVAKEINGRALADLTDEKQPGVTIKAGQQLPGFAWLRDDGTTACGNWLYSGSWTEAGAQIQRRGTDDPSGLGVYPNWAWSWPANRRVMYNRASCDPSGKPWDAERRQVWWNEAQQRWVGNDVPDFKVDSPPQDHMGPFIMNPEGVGRIFAPLAAFADGPLPEHYEPVESPVANPLHPQQSINPVAKKYKSDLDKYGTPEQGFNVVCTTYRLTEHYHYWTKNNPMNVQLVPEPFVEIPAQLADEMGITGGEKVKVTSARGQYVAKAMVTKRIKPMMIDGKKTYQIGVPIHWGYRGIKEDEGKTSLMPANQLSPAAIDPNAYTPEFKGFLVKIEKA
;
A
#
# COMPACT_ATOMS: atom_id res chain seq x y z
N MET A 1 -3.99 3.72 3.46
CA MET A 1 -3.89 2.47 4.25
C MET A 1 -2.55 2.34 4.97
N GLY A 2 -1.41 2.31 4.27
CA GLY A 2 -0.07 2.12 4.90
C GLY A 2 0.17 2.97 6.16
N PRO A 3 0.26 4.31 6.04
CA PRO A 3 0.41 5.19 7.21
C PRO A 3 -0.83 5.31 8.11
N THR A 4 -1.89 4.54 7.86
CA THR A 4 -3.15 4.53 8.62
C THR A 4 -3.19 3.36 9.62
N PHE A 5 -2.93 2.15 9.12
CA PHE A 5 -3.02 0.89 9.86
C PHE A 5 -1.64 0.24 10.10
N GLY A 6 -0.58 0.83 9.56
CA GLY A 6 0.80 0.32 9.63
C GLY A 6 1.17 -0.69 8.53
N ARG A 7 0.22 -1.17 7.70
CA ARG A 7 0.51 -1.94 6.47
C ARG A 7 -0.35 -1.49 5.29
N GLY A 8 0.21 -1.58 4.08
CA GLY A 8 -0.42 -1.14 2.83
C GLY A 8 -1.38 -2.15 2.17
N ALA A 9 -1.53 -3.35 2.74
CA ALA A 9 -2.23 -4.46 2.11
C ALA A 9 -3.75 -4.52 2.39
N MET A 10 -4.47 -5.29 1.57
CA MET A 10 -5.87 -5.69 1.80
C MET A 10 -6.00 -6.31 3.20
N THR A 11 -6.89 -5.76 4.02
CA THR A 11 -6.94 -6.10 5.45
C THR A 11 -7.45 -7.52 5.69
N ASN A 12 -8.43 -7.95 4.89
CA ASN A 12 -9.11 -9.23 5.01
C ASN A 12 -8.80 -10.10 3.77
N GLY A 13 -9.63 -11.08 3.46
CA GLY A 13 -9.49 -11.95 2.28
C GLY A 13 -10.79 -12.12 1.50
N TRP A 14 -10.70 -12.68 0.29
CA TRP A 14 -11.84 -12.82 -0.63
C TRP A 14 -13.06 -13.50 -0.01
N ILE A 15 -12.86 -14.62 0.67
CA ILE A 15 -13.93 -15.47 1.21
C ILE A 15 -14.62 -14.80 2.39
N ASP A 16 -13.86 -14.06 3.21
CA ASP A 16 -14.36 -13.36 4.40
C ASP A 16 -15.41 -12.28 4.07
N ILE A 17 -15.47 -11.80 2.83
CA ILE A 17 -16.53 -10.89 2.39
C ILE A 17 -17.93 -11.52 2.57
N LYS A 18 -18.06 -12.86 2.52
CA LYS A 18 -19.32 -13.57 2.82
C LYS A 18 -19.88 -13.25 4.22
N ASN A 19 -19.01 -12.86 5.16
CA ASN A 19 -19.34 -12.61 6.56
C ASN A 19 -19.85 -11.18 6.80
N THR A 20 -19.90 -10.31 5.79
CA THR A 20 -20.32 -8.91 5.95
C THR A 20 -21.84 -8.77 6.11
N ASP A 21 -22.27 -7.71 6.81
CA ASP A 21 -23.70 -7.34 6.88
C ASP A 21 -24.01 -6.13 5.95
N MET A 22 -22.98 -5.40 5.53
CA MET A 22 -23.12 -4.22 4.68
C MET A 22 -21.85 -3.95 3.86
N MET A 23 -21.97 -3.72 2.56
CA MET A 23 -20.83 -3.41 1.69
C MET A 23 -21.04 -2.12 0.90
N LEU A 24 -20.03 -1.25 0.96
CA LEU A 24 -19.89 -0.12 0.04
C LEU A 24 -18.86 -0.51 -1.03
N ILE A 25 -19.32 -0.62 -2.27
CA ILE A 25 -18.47 -0.85 -3.43
C ILE A 25 -18.31 0.48 -4.15
N MET A 26 -17.13 1.08 -4.05
CA MET A 26 -16.86 2.43 -4.52
C MET A 26 -15.42 2.54 -4.97
N GLY A 27 -15.17 3.25 -6.07
CA GLY A 27 -13.85 3.24 -6.72
C GLY A 27 -13.44 1.86 -7.27
N GLY A 28 -14.39 0.96 -7.52
CA GLY A 28 -14.13 -0.40 -7.99
C GLY A 28 -15.36 -1.06 -8.62
N ASN A 29 -15.13 -1.91 -9.61
CA ASN A 29 -16.16 -2.64 -10.35
C ASN A 29 -15.84 -4.16 -10.30
N PRO A 30 -16.01 -4.82 -9.13
CA PRO A 30 -15.54 -6.19 -8.90
C PRO A 30 -16.29 -7.27 -9.69
N ALA A 31 -17.54 -7.05 -10.11
CA ALA A 31 -18.24 -8.00 -10.98
C ALA A 31 -17.57 -8.16 -12.36
N GLU A 32 -16.76 -7.18 -12.78
CA GLU A 32 -16.06 -7.18 -14.08
C GLU A 32 -14.55 -7.40 -13.89
N ASN A 33 -13.94 -6.73 -12.92
CA ASN A 33 -12.49 -6.80 -12.68
C ASN A 33 -12.06 -8.01 -11.82
N HIS A 34 -12.97 -8.56 -11.03
CA HIS A 34 -12.70 -9.60 -10.02
C HIS A 34 -13.83 -10.65 -9.94
N PRO A 35 -14.41 -11.14 -11.06
CA PRO A 35 -15.68 -11.86 -11.08
C PRO A 35 -15.72 -13.09 -10.16
N CYS A 36 -14.65 -13.90 -10.13
CA CYS A 36 -14.56 -15.06 -9.24
C CYS A 36 -14.51 -14.68 -7.73
N GLY A 37 -13.98 -13.49 -7.40
CA GLY A 37 -14.02 -12.94 -6.06
C GLY A 37 -15.37 -12.32 -5.71
N PHE A 38 -16.08 -11.79 -6.71
CA PHE A 38 -17.42 -11.19 -6.57
C PHE A 38 -18.52 -12.20 -6.18
N LYS A 39 -18.24 -13.51 -6.25
CA LYS A 39 -19.05 -14.56 -5.62
C LYS A 39 -19.38 -14.23 -4.14
N TRP A 40 -18.40 -13.76 -3.37
CA TRP A 40 -18.56 -13.62 -1.91
C TRP A 40 -19.40 -12.41 -1.47
N PRO A 41 -19.34 -11.22 -2.13
CA PRO A 41 -20.40 -10.22 -2.09
C PRO A 41 -21.81 -10.78 -2.31
N VAL A 42 -22.00 -11.59 -3.36
CA VAL A 42 -23.31 -12.21 -3.66
C VAL A 42 -23.70 -13.20 -2.55
N GLU A 43 -22.76 -13.99 -2.03
CA GLU A 43 -22.99 -14.93 -0.94
C GLU A 43 -23.45 -14.23 0.36
N ALA A 44 -22.86 -13.08 0.70
CA ALA A 44 -23.30 -12.27 1.84
C ALA A 44 -24.74 -11.76 1.65
N LYS A 45 -25.11 -11.31 0.44
CA LYS A 45 -26.49 -10.93 0.13
C LYS A 45 -27.47 -12.10 0.35
N ARG A 46 -27.10 -13.31 -0.07
CA ARG A 46 -27.96 -14.51 -0.01
C ARG A 46 -28.06 -15.13 1.39
N THR A 47 -26.95 -15.18 2.14
CA THR A 47 -26.87 -15.92 3.42
C THR A 47 -27.01 -15.02 4.66
N ARG A 48 -26.67 -13.72 4.56
CA ARG A 48 -26.75 -12.75 5.67
C ARG A 48 -27.74 -11.60 5.43
N ASN A 49 -28.46 -11.60 4.31
CA ASN A 49 -29.29 -10.47 3.86
C ASN A 49 -28.49 -9.15 3.75
N ALA A 50 -27.17 -9.26 3.51
CA ALA A 50 -26.28 -8.10 3.49
C ALA A 50 -26.69 -7.11 2.39
N LYS A 51 -26.53 -5.81 2.66
CA LYS A 51 -26.85 -4.77 1.68
C LYS A 51 -25.60 -4.30 0.93
N MET A 52 -25.79 -3.89 -0.32
CA MET A 52 -24.76 -3.48 -1.27
C MET A 52 -25.10 -2.11 -1.84
N ILE A 53 -24.29 -1.10 -1.50
CA ILE A 53 -24.29 0.20 -2.18
C ILE A 53 -23.19 0.16 -3.24
N VAL A 54 -23.50 0.60 -4.47
CA VAL A 54 -22.51 0.83 -5.52
C VAL A 54 -22.46 2.32 -5.86
N VAL A 55 -21.25 2.88 -5.81
CA VAL A 55 -20.97 4.29 -6.13
C VAL A 55 -19.91 4.32 -7.23
N ASP A 56 -20.33 4.63 -8.45
CA ASP A 56 -19.52 4.63 -9.68
C ASP A 56 -20.08 5.72 -10.62
N PRO A 57 -19.27 6.42 -11.42
CA PRO A 57 -19.78 7.36 -12.44
C PRO A 57 -20.72 6.73 -13.48
N ARG A 58 -20.89 5.40 -13.48
CA ARG A 58 -21.64 4.64 -14.49
C ARG A 58 -22.41 3.50 -13.83
N PHE A 59 -23.57 3.14 -14.39
CA PHE A 59 -24.25 1.89 -14.05
C PHE A 59 -23.47 0.71 -14.68
N THR A 60 -22.68 0.03 -13.85
CA THR A 60 -21.82 -1.12 -14.22
C THR A 60 -22.50 -2.47 -14.04
N ARG A 61 -21.82 -3.57 -14.43
CA ARG A 61 -22.33 -4.91 -14.08
C ARG A 61 -22.37 -5.14 -12.56
N THR A 62 -21.49 -4.50 -11.78
CA THR A 62 -21.60 -4.50 -10.31
C THR A 62 -22.86 -3.74 -9.85
N ALA A 63 -23.16 -2.57 -10.43
CA ALA A 63 -24.34 -1.78 -10.09
C ALA A 63 -25.66 -2.56 -10.31
N SER A 64 -25.70 -3.49 -11.28
CA SER A 64 -26.86 -4.37 -11.51
C SER A 64 -27.24 -5.28 -10.33
N GLN A 65 -26.33 -5.48 -9.37
CA GLN A 65 -26.52 -6.35 -8.20
C GLN A 65 -26.72 -5.55 -6.89
N ALA A 66 -26.66 -4.22 -6.96
CA ALA A 66 -26.76 -3.33 -5.81
C ALA A 66 -28.20 -3.24 -5.26
N ASP A 67 -28.34 -2.96 -3.96
CA ASP A 67 -29.61 -2.54 -3.35
C ASP A 67 -29.80 -1.01 -3.49
N LEU A 68 -28.71 -0.28 -3.73
CA LEU A 68 -28.68 1.15 -4.03
C LEU A 68 -27.50 1.46 -4.97
N PHE A 69 -27.78 2.06 -6.13
CA PHE A 69 -26.76 2.62 -7.02
C PHE A 69 -26.81 4.15 -6.96
N LEU A 70 -25.64 4.79 -6.94
CA LEU A 70 -25.45 6.23 -6.88
C LEU A 70 -24.44 6.63 -7.96
N GLN A 71 -24.86 7.48 -8.91
CA GLN A 71 -23.95 7.99 -9.93
C GLN A 71 -23.15 9.15 -9.35
N ILE A 72 -21.82 9.06 -9.34
CA ILE A 72 -20.92 10.08 -8.79
C ILE A 72 -20.14 10.80 -9.91
N ARG A 73 -19.80 12.08 -9.74
CA ARG A 73 -18.77 12.72 -10.59
C ARG A 73 -17.40 12.15 -10.25
N ALA A 74 -16.66 11.69 -11.27
CA ALA A 74 -15.32 11.13 -11.06
C ALA A 74 -14.38 12.17 -10.41
N GLY A 75 -13.64 11.75 -9.37
CA GLY A 75 -12.72 12.61 -8.62
C GLY A 75 -13.35 13.36 -7.44
N THR A 76 -14.59 13.03 -7.06
CA THR A 76 -15.30 13.66 -5.93
C THR A 76 -15.50 12.75 -4.72
N ASP A 77 -14.83 11.61 -4.71
CA ASP A 77 -14.98 10.55 -3.73
C ASP A 77 -14.70 11.02 -2.28
N ILE A 78 -13.79 11.99 -2.08
CA ILE A 78 -13.53 12.57 -0.74
C ILE A 78 -14.76 13.29 -0.21
N ALA A 79 -15.50 14.02 -1.06
CA ALA A 79 -16.68 14.74 -0.62
C ALA A 79 -17.80 13.79 -0.15
N PHE A 80 -18.07 12.72 -0.92
CA PHE A 80 -19.06 11.70 -0.53
C PHE A 80 -18.65 10.97 0.76
N LEU A 81 -17.40 10.48 0.84
CA LEU A 81 -16.91 9.75 2.01
C LEU A 81 -16.80 10.66 3.26
N GLY A 82 -16.42 11.92 3.07
CA GLY A 82 -16.40 12.95 4.13
C GLY A 82 -17.81 13.27 4.64
N GLY A 83 -18.79 13.32 3.74
CA GLY A 83 -20.20 13.37 4.10
C GLY A 83 -20.65 12.16 4.93
N LEU A 84 -20.21 10.95 4.61
CA LEU A 84 -20.48 9.75 5.43
C LEU A 84 -19.86 9.85 6.83
N VAL A 85 -18.64 10.40 6.94
CA VAL A 85 -17.98 10.67 8.24
C VAL A 85 -18.76 11.70 9.05
N ASN A 86 -19.16 12.82 8.43
CA ASN A 86 -19.99 13.84 9.06
C ASN A 86 -21.32 13.24 9.54
N TYR A 87 -22.05 12.55 8.67
CA TYR A 87 -23.33 11.91 9.01
C TYR A 87 -23.19 10.90 10.17
N ALA A 88 -22.15 10.06 10.17
CA ALA A 88 -21.90 9.13 11.26
C ALA A 88 -21.68 9.83 12.61
N ILE A 89 -20.92 10.93 12.63
CA ILE A 89 -20.66 11.72 13.84
C ILE A 89 -21.93 12.43 14.32
N GLN A 90 -22.65 13.15 13.43
CA GLN A 90 -23.85 13.92 13.81
C GLN A 90 -24.99 13.02 14.31
N ASN A 91 -25.10 11.79 13.80
CA ASN A 91 -26.14 10.83 14.20
C ASN A 91 -25.69 9.87 15.33
N ASN A 92 -24.52 10.10 15.94
CA ASN A 92 -23.93 9.24 16.98
C ASN A 92 -23.73 7.76 16.56
N ARG A 93 -23.53 7.50 15.26
CA ARG A 93 -23.34 6.15 14.70
C ARG A 93 -21.85 5.79 14.64
N ILE A 94 -21.18 5.91 15.79
CA ILE A 94 -19.74 5.66 15.94
C ILE A 94 -19.49 4.56 16.96
N ALA A 95 -18.48 3.73 16.70
CA ALA A 95 -18.03 2.68 17.59
C ALA A 95 -17.18 3.28 18.73
N LYS A 96 -17.80 3.98 19.69
CA LYS A 96 -17.09 4.83 20.68
C LYS A 96 -15.94 4.12 21.39
N ASP A 97 -16.14 2.90 21.88
CA ASP A 97 -15.09 2.19 22.63
C ASP A 97 -13.95 1.70 21.72
N TYR A 98 -14.26 1.30 20.49
CA TYR A 98 -13.23 1.03 19.46
C TYR A 98 -12.46 2.31 19.14
N LEU A 99 -13.17 3.43 18.98
CA LEU A 99 -12.62 4.73 18.60
C LEU A 99 -11.63 5.25 19.65
N VAL A 100 -11.99 5.21 20.94
CA VAL A 100 -11.14 5.71 22.04
C VAL A 100 -9.90 4.83 22.26
N ASN A 101 -10.04 3.50 22.22
CA ASN A 101 -8.95 2.59 22.61
C ASN A 101 -8.07 2.13 21.43
N TYR A 102 -8.60 2.08 20.20
CA TYR A 102 -7.90 1.51 19.03
C TYR A 102 -7.59 2.52 17.93
N THR A 103 -7.87 3.81 18.16
CA THR A 103 -7.48 4.88 17.24
C THR A 103 -6.82 6.02 18.00
N ASN A 104 -6.09 6.89 17.30
CA ASN A 104 -5.53 8.10 17.91
C ASN A 104 -6.57 9.22 18.15
N ALA A 105 -7.88 8.93 18.12
CA ALA A 105 -8.96 9.92 18.35
C ALA A 105 -8.79 10.75 19.62
N ALA A 106 -8.28 10.14 20.69
CA ALA A 106 -8.02 10.78 21.98
C ALA A 106 -6.72 11.59 22.02
N PHE A 107 -5.80 11.41 21.08
CA PHE A 107 -4.49 12.06 21.13
C PHE A 107 -4.61 13.56 20.81
N ILE A 108 -3.78 14.37 21.45
CA ILE A 108 -3.75 15.82 21.25
C ILE A 108 -2.80 16.15 20.10
N VAL A 109 -3.28 16.91 19.12
CA VAL A 109 -2.45 17.48 18.06
C VAL A 109 -1.75 18.72 18.59
N LYS A 110 -0.48 18.86 18.24
CA LYS A 110 0.41 19.94 18.65
C LYS A 110 -0.16 21.32 18.31
N ASP A 111 0.12 22.30 19.18
CA ASP A 111 -0.30 23.68 18.95
C ASP A 111 0.23 24.27 17.61
N GLY A 112 -0.50 25.25 17.08
CA GLY A 112 -0.24 25.88 15.78
C GLY A 112 -0.70 25.07 14.56
N PHE A 113 -1.21 23.84 14.73
CA PHE A 113 -1.86 23.11 13.64
C PHE A 113 -3.13 23.82 13.18
N LYS A 114 -3.33 23.92 11.85
CA LYS A 114 -4.54 24.49 11.24
C LYS A 114 -5.13 23.56 10.19
N LEU A 115 -6.46 23.44 10.22
CA LEU A 115 -7.27 22.80 9.19
C LEU A 115 -7.35 23.68 7.92
N PRO A 116 -7.65 23.09 6.75
CA PRO A 116 -7.67 23.78 5.47
C PRO A 116 -8.99 24.53 5.27
N ASP A 117 -9.30 25.46 6.16
CA ASP A 117 -10.52 26.26 6.09
C ASP A 117 -10.56 27.15 4.81
N ASP A 118 -9.39 27.42 4.21
CA ASP A 118 -9.18 28.08 2.90
C ASP A 118 -8.66 27.13 1.80
N GLY A 119 -8.57 25.83 2.08
CA GLY A 119 -7.93 24.82 1.23
C GLY A 119 -6.44 24.58 1.50
N LEU A 120 -5.83 25.18 2.54
CA LEU A 120 -4.42 25.00 2.89
C LEU A 120 -4.22 24.67 4.38
N PHE A 121 -3.53 23.56 4.66
CA PHE A 121 -3.13 23.23 6.04
C PHE A 121 -2.06 24.20 6.59
N SER A 122 -1.87 24.25 7.91
CA SER A 122 -0.75 24.99 8.51
C SER A 122 0.60 24.57 7.90
N GLY A 123 1.42 25.54 7.51
CA GLY A 123 2.79 25.33 7.03
C GLY A 123 2.97 25.30 5.50
N PHE A 124 1.98 25.68 4.70
CA PHE A 124 2.13 25.73 3.24
C PHE A 124 3.16 26.76 2.78
N ASP A 125 4.01 26.35 1.83
CA ASP A 125 4.85 27.23 1.02
C ASP A 125 4.39 27.15 -0.46
N ALA A 126 3.86 28.28 -0.95
CA ALA A 126 3.42 28.43 -2.33
C ALA A 126 4.57 28.49 -3.35
N GLY A 127 5.78 28.87 -2.92
CA GLY A 127 6.96 28.95 -3.78
C GLY A 127 7.52 27.57 -4.12
N GLY A 128 7.71 26.72 -3.10
CA GLY A 128 8.14 25.33 -3.25
C GLY A 128 7.04 24.32 -3.55
N GLN A 129 5.75 24.74 -3.50
CA GLN A 129 4.57 23.86 -3.58
C GLN A 129 4.68 22.67 -2.61
N THR A 130 4.88 23.00 -1.33
CA THR A 130 5.16 22.02 -0.27
C THR A 130 4.58 22.48 1.07
N TYR A 131 4.71 21.66 2.09
CA TYR A 131 4.33 21.98 3.47
C TYR A 131 5.50 21.72 4.42
N ASP A 132 5.81 22.68 5.30
CA ASP A 132 6.42 22.37 6.59
C ASP A 132 5.38 21.63 7.45
N LYS A 133 5.80 20.50 8.01
CA LYS A 133 4.94 19.54 8.73
C LYS A 133 5.26 19.53 10.23
N ALA A 134 6.02 20.50 10.73
CA ALA A 134 6.42 20.60 12.14
C ALA A 134 5.25 20.79 13.14
N THR A 135 4.10 21.29 12.67
CA THR A 135 2.83 21.34 13.44
C THR A 135 1.97 20.09 13.23
N TRP A 136 2.24 19.26 12.23
CA TRP A 136 1.46 18.06 11.91
C TRP A 136 1.88 16.89 12.81
N ASN A 137 1.92 17.09 14.13
CA ASN A 137 2.43 16.12 15.09
C ASN A 137 1.54 16.05 16.34
N TYR A 138 1.77 15.08 17.21
CA TYR A 138 1.13 15.08 18.52
C TYR A 138 1.83 16.04 19.50
N GLU A 139 1.11 16.43 20.54
CA GLU A 139 1.65 17.12 21.71
C GLU A 139 2.35 16.11 22.63
N GLU A 140 3.46 16.51 23.26
CA GLU A 140 4.17 15.68 24.25
C GLU A 140 3.56 15.84 25.65
N GLY A 141 3.30 14.74 26.34
CA GLY A 141 2.72 14.74 27.68
C GLY A 141 1.83 13.53 27.98
N GLY A 142 1.09 13.59 29.08
CA GLY A 142 0.19 12.54 29.55
C GLY A 142 -1.30 12.86 29.37
N ASN A 143 -2.14 12.44 30.32
CA ASN A 143 -3.56 12.76 30.30
C ASN A 143 -3.80 14.26 30.55
N VAL A 144 -4.42 14.95 29.60
CA VAL A 144 -4.87 16.36 29.70
C VAL A 144 -6.39 16.50 29.72
N GLY A 145 -7.12 15.38 29.66
CA GLY A 145 -8.56 15.37 29.87
C GLY A 145 -8.94 15.76 31.31
N PRO A 146 -10.23 15.98 31.59
CA PRO A 146 -10.69 16.22 32.95
C PRO A 146 -10.26 15.07 33.86
N LYS A 147 -9.57 15.39 34.96
CA LYS A 147 -9.24 14.39 36.00
C LYS A 147 -10.56 13.81 36.50
N SER A 148 -10.75 12.50 36.35
CA SER A 148 -11.89 11.82 36.96
C SER A 148 -11.83 12.07 38.46
N GLU A 149 -12.91 12.62 39.02
CA GLU A 149 -13.09 12.56 40.47
C GLU A 149 -12.99 11.09 40.87
N ALA A 150 -12.03 10.78 41.75
CA ALA A 150 -11.92 9.43 42.27
C ALA A 150 -13.24 9.09 42.94
N ALA A 151 -13.77 7.89 42.71
CA ALA A 151 -14.94 7.38 43.41
C ALA A 151 -14.57 7.21 44.89
N THR A 152 -14.68 8.30 45.66
CA THR A 152 -14.40 8.33 47.08
C THR A 152 -15.33 7.35 47.76
N GLY A 153 -14.75 6.48 48.59
CA GLY A 153 -15.48 5.37 49.19
C GLY A 153 -16.63 5.88 50.06
N ALA A 154 -17.85 5.83 49.53
CA ALA A 154 -19.07 6.07 50.29
C ALA A 154 -19.24 4.96 51.32
N GLY A 155 -18.60 5.13 52.48
CA GLY A 155 -18.57 4.17 53.56
C GLY A 155 -20.00 3.88 54.05
N ARG A 156 -20.53 2.71 53.68
CA ARG A 156 -21.76 2.20 54.29
C ARG A 156 -21.47 1.85 55.74
N ALA A 157 -21.84 2.75 56.64
CA ALA A 157 -21.83 2.52 58.07
C ALA A 157 -22.62 1.24 58.39
N GLY A 158 -22.06 0.39 59.26
CA GLY A 158 -22.66 -0.88 59.64
C GLY A 158 -23.87 -0.69 60.55
N GLY A 159 -25.07 -0.63 59.96
CA GLY A 159 -26.32 -0.77 60.69
C GLY A 159 -26.54 -2.23 61.09
N ALA A 160 -26.32 -2.57 62.35
CA ALA A 160 -26.56 -3.93 62.85
C ALA A 160 -28.05 -4.18 63.08
N SER A 161 -28.56 -5.31 62.55
CA SER A 161 -29.83 -5.90 62.97
C SER A 161 -29.71 -7.42 62.94
N SER A 162 -30.10 -8.07 64.02
CA SER A 162 -29.95 -9.52 64.22
C SER A 162 -31.20 -10.31 63.81
N ALA A 163 -31.00 -11.43 63.12
CA ALA A 163 -31.97 -12.51 62.98
C ALA A 163 -31.22 -13.84 62.88
N SER A 164 -31.75 -14.89 63.51
CA SER A 164 -31.12 -16.20 63.64
C SER A 164 -31.87 -17.29 62.87
N GLY A 165 -31.18 -18.37 62.50
CA GLY A 165 -31.82 -19.62 62.07
C GLY A 165 -31.06 -20.40 60.99
N GLY A 166 -31.13 -21.74 61.06
CA GLY A 166 -30.73 -22.63 59.96
C GLY A 166 -29.37 -23.33 60.12
N LYS A 167 -29.31 -24.39 60.93
CA LYS A 167 -28.28 -25.44 60.79
C LYS A 167 -28.74 -26.45 59.74
N THR A 168 -27.83 -26.91 58.88
CA THR A 168 -27.77 -28.30 58.41
C THR A 168 -26.32 -28.66 58.05
N SER A 169 -25.92 -29.89 58.36
CA SER A 169 -24.55 -30.39 58.24
C SER A 169 -24.53 -31.79 57.62
N SER A 170 -23.54 -32.09 56.79
CA SER A 170 -23.19 -33.46 56.40
C SER A 170 -21.71 -33.55 56.01
N GLU A 171 -20.95 -34.38 56.72
CA GLU A 171 -19.51 -34.61 56.53
C GLU A 171 -19.22 -35.92 55.75
N THR A 172 -17.94 -36.29 55.65
CA THR A 172 -17.34 -37.49 55.00
C THR A 172 -17.38 -37.47 53.47
N ASN A 173 -16.41 -38.03 52.73
CA ASN A 173 -15.07 -38.56 53.06
C ASN A 173 -14.15 -38.38 51.81
N GLY A 174 -12.86 -38.67 51.79
CA GLY A 174 -11.92 -39.27 52.77
C GLY A 174 -10.82 -40.03 51.99
N GLU A 175 -9.61 -40.19 52.57
CA GLU A 175 -8.43 -40.88 51.97
C GLU A 175 -7.84 -40.17 50.72
N GLN A 176 -6.57 -39.75 50.58
CA GLN A 176 -5.25 -40.04 51.18
C GLN A 176 -4.61 -41.40 50.88
N HIS A 177 -3.53 -41.36 50.08
CA HIS A 177 -2.32 -42.17 50.27
C HIS A 177 -1.07 -41.30 50.11
N LYS A 178 0.09 -41.73 50.65
CA LYS A 178 1.16 -40.81 51.10
C LYS A 178 2.54 -41.52 51.17
N ILE A 179 3.64 -40.72 51.22
CA ILE A 179 5.06 -41.10 51.52
C ILE A 179 5.79 -41.74 50.32
N GLY A 180 7.09 -41.52 50.01
CA GLY A 180 8.21 -40.70 50.54
C GLY A 180 9.38 -40.76 49.51
N GLN A 181 10.67 -40.43 49.72
CA GLN A 181 11.50 -39.91 50.83
C GLN A 181 12.74 -39.16 50.23
N GLU A 182 13.44 -38.34 51.03
CA GLU A 182 14.85 -37.88 50.81
C GLU A 182 15.79 -38.61 51.85
N PRO A 183 17.08 -38.25 52.13
CA PRO A 183 18.04 -37.31 51.51
C PRO A 183 19.55 -37.76 51.45
N SER A 184 20.39 -37.01 50.73
CA SER A 184 21.87 -36.90 50.92
C SER A 184 22.41 -35.65 50.19
N LYS A 185 23.11 -34.65 50.77
CA LYS A 185 24.49 -34.63 51.31
C LYS A 185 25.55 -35.22 50.35
N SER A 186 26.72 -34.63 50.06
CA SER A 186 27.36 -33.33 50.43
C SER A 186 28.69 -33.16 49.65
N PHE A 187 29.21 -31.94 49.41
CA PHE A 187 30.55 -31.44 49.87
C PHE A 187 30.91 -30.02 49.34
N GLU A 188 32.03 -29.46 49.82
CA GLU A 188 32.53 -28.07 49.65
C GLU A 188 33.45 -27.91 48.40
N GLN A 189 33.80 -26.71 47.89
CA GLN A 189 34.85 -25.80 48.42
C GLN A 189 34.76 -24.35 47.87
N LYS A 190 35.67 -23.45 48.34
CA LYS A 190 35.66 -21.98 48.08
C LYS A 190 36.95 -21.47 47.40
N SER A 191 36.80 -20.54 46.45
CA SER A 191 37.61 -19.28 46.25
C SER A 191 39.16 -19.39 46.03
N PRO A 192 39.90 -18.31 45.65
CA PRO A 192 39.53 -16.88 45.49
C PRO A 192 39.98 -16.17 44.17
N GLN A 193 39.57 -14.89 44.06
CA GLN A 193 40.22 -13.65 43.51
C GLN A 193 41.41 -13.74 42.50
N VAL A 194 41.60 -12.79 41.56
CA VAL A 194 42.17 -11.43 41.80
C VAL A 194 41.91 -10.46 40.62
N SER A 195 42.02 -9.14 40.88
CA SER A 195 41.84 -8.01 39.94
C SER A 195 43.09 -7.73 39.05
N SER A 196 43.01 -6.98 37.93
CA SER A 196 43.09 -5.50 37.95
C SER A 196 43.16 -4.85 36.53
N LYS A 197 43.07 -3.51 36.50
CA LYS A 197 43.44 -2.54 35.43
C LYS A 197 44.52 -1.58 36.02
N PRO A 198 45.23 -0.68 35.27
CA PRO A 198 45.05 -0.15 33.91
C PRO A 198 46.27 -0.50 33.00
N SER A 199 46.90 0.28 32.08
CA SER A 199 46.87 1.71 31.66
C SER A 199 47.45 1.94 30.23
N THR A 200 47.62 3.21 29.83
CA THR A 200 48.38 3.69 28.65
C THR A 200 49.54 4.61 29.10
N PRO A 201 50.60 4.85 28.28
CA PRO A 201 50.71 6.17 27.61
C PRO A 201 51.56 6.32 26.31
N ARG A 202 51.13 7.25 25.44
CA ARG A 202 51.86 8.30 24.65
C ARG A 202 53.18 8.09 23.85
N ASP A 203 53.12 8.53 22.58
CA ASP A 203 53.96 9.49 21.82
C ASP A 203 55.52 9.49 21.84
N LYS A 204 56.16 9.57 20.64
CA LYS A 204 56.81 10.79 20.06
C LYS A 204 57.62 10.55 18.76
N GLY A 205 57.87 11.63 17.98
CA GLY A 205 58.75 11.71 16.78
C GLY A 205 57.97 11.71 15.44
N GLN A 206 58.05 12.64 14.47
CA GLN A 206 59.05 13.65 14.02
C GLN A 206 60.38 13.03 13.55
N SER A 207 61.00 13.38 12.40
CA SER A 207 60.67 14.27 11.24
C SER A 207 61.56 13.86 10.02
N ALA A 208 61.74 14.52 8.84
CA ALA A 208 61.46 15.88 8.34
C ALA A 208 61.46 15.98 6.77
N VAL A 209 61.30 17.22 6.26
CA VAL A 209 61.84 17.90 5.02
C VAL A 209 62.77 17.09 4.08
N GLY A 210 62.77 17.24 2.74
CA GLY A 210 62.00 18.10 1.81
C GLY A 210 62.85 18.60 0.59
N GLY A 211 62.23 18.99 -0.54
CA GLY A 211 62.94 19.51 -1.73
C GLY A 211 62.02 19.78 -2.94
N GLN A 212 62.39 20.72 -3.84
CA GLN A 212 61.57 21.19 -4.97
C GLN A 212 62.31 21.09 -6.32
N MET A 213 61.61 20.93 -7.45
CA MET A 213 61.46 21.97 -8.49
C MET A 213 60.65 21.51 -9.75
N ASN A 214 60.26 22.53 -10.54
CA ASN A 214 59.54 22.57 -11.84
C ASN A 214 59.98 21.50 -12.89
N THR A 215 59.16 21.13 -13.90
CA THR A 215 58.52 22.04 -14.91
C THR A 215 57.12 21.69 -15.44
N GLN A 216 56.36 22.76 -15.73
CA GLN A 216 55.55 23.08 -16.94
C GLN A 216 55.50 22.05 -18.10
N THR A 217 54.44 21.88 -18.91
CA THR A 217 53.16 22.62 -19.18
C THR A 217 51.96 21.64 -19.27
N GLY A 218 50.68 22.01 -19.42
CA GLY A 218 49.98 23.30 -19.57
C GLY A 218 48.47 23.17 -19.31
N GLY A 219 47.71 24.28 -19.36
CA GLY A 219 46.27 24.33 -18.99
C GLY A 219 45.28 23.90 -20.09
N GLY A 220 43.96 23.87 -19.86
CA GLY A 220 43.21 24.21 -18.64
C GLY A 220 42.10 25.25 -18.88
N HIS A 221 40.94 25.09 -18.24
CA HIS A 221 39.87 26.11 -18.17
C HIS A 221 39.22 26.11 -16.78
N GLN A 222 38.67 27.27 -16.38
CA GLN A 222 38.59 27.67 -14.97
C GLN A 222 37.22 27.41 -14.32
N ALA A 223 37.25 27.13 -13.02
CA ALA A 223 36.10 27.28 -12.13
C ALA A 223 36.14 28.68 -11.48
N ALA A 224 35.00 29.36 -11.44
CA ALA A 224 34.75 30.57 -10.67
C ALA A 224 33.25 30.59 -10.27
N GLY A 225 32.85 31.12 -9.12
CA GLY A 225 33.63 31.60 -7.99
C GLY A 225 32.71 31.71 -6.76
N GLY A 226 33.24 31.52 -5.55
CA GLY A 226 32.41 31.48 -4.34
C GLY A 226 31.86 32.85 -3.95
N VAL A 227 30.53 32.99 -3.90
CA VAL A 227 29.86 34.09 -3.21
C VAL A 227 29.50 33.62 -1.80
N GLY A 228 29.87 34.40 -0.79
CA GLY A 228 29.70 34.01 0.62
C GLY A 228 28.24 33.95 1.05
N ALA A 229 27.64 32.76 1.05
CA ALA A 229 26.40 32.51 1.76
C ALA A 229 26.65 32.60 3.28
N ALA A 230 25.84 33.38 3.99
CA ALA A 230 25.85 33.38 5.44
C ALA A 230 25.55 31.97 5.98
N ALA A 231 26.08 31.64 7.16
CA ALA A 231 25.94 30.32 7.78
C ALA A 231 24.48 30.02 8.19
N GLN A 232 23.65 29.62 7.23
CA GLN A 232 22.40 28.94 7.50
C GLN A 232 22.73 27.65 8.26
N GLY A 233 22.17 27.51 9.46
CA GLY A 233 22.36 26.30 10.27
C GLY A 233 21.97 25.07 9.46
N GLY A 234 22.78 24.00 9.57
CA GLY A 234 22.57 22.76 8.82
C GLY A 234 21.14 22.22 8.97
N PRO A 235 20.62 21.49 7.96
CA PRO A 235 19.21 21.13 7.87
C PRO A 235 18.71 20.54 9.18
N LYS A 236 17.71 21.20 9.78
CA LYS A 236 17.14 20.80 11.08
C LYS A 236 16.78 19.31 11.03
N PRO A 237 17.11 18.53 12.07
CA PRO A 237 16.75 17.11 12.10
C PRO A 237 15.23 16.97 11.92
N PRO A 238 14.76 15.99 11.11
CA PRO A 238 13.35 15.85 10.81
C PRO A 238 12.55 15.60 12.10
N PRO A 239 11.34 16.19 12.24
CA PRO A 239 10.54 16.04 13.45
C PRO A 239 10.22 14.57 13.71
N GLN A 240 10.33 14.16 14.97
CA GLN A 240 10.01 12.83 15.46
C GLN A 240 8.67 12.85 16.20
N LEU A 241 8.07 11.67 16.40
CA LEU A 241 6.90 11.55 17.27
C LEU A 241 7.33 11.70 18.74
N PRO A 242 6.51 12.33 19.61
CA PRO A 242 6.85 12.42 21.03
C PRO A 242 6.82 11.04 21.70
N PRO A 243 7.76 10.71 22.60
CA PRO A 243 7.80 9.40 23.26
C PRO A 243 6.55 9.15 24.12
N ASN A 244 6.16 10.15 24.92
CA ASN A 244 4.90 10.18 25.67
C ASN A 244 3.90 11.09 24.96
N THR A 245 2.79 10.54 24.49
CA THR A 245 1.81 11.27 23.67
C THR A 245 0.63 11.74 24.52
N ALA A 246 0.40 13.06 24.53
CA ALA A 246 -0.67 13.65 25.33
C ALA A 246 -2.06 13.25 24.79
N TYR A 247 -3.02 13.04 25.70
CA TYR A 247 -4.33 12.48 25.35
C TYR A 247 -5.47 12.96 26.26
N ASP A 248 -6.69 12.86 25.74
CA ASP A 248 -7.96 13.06 26.45
C ASP A 248 -8.97 11.97 26.05
N LEU A 249 -9.24 11.03 26.95
CA LEU A 249 -10.20 9.93 26.72
C LEU A 249 -11.67 10.40 26.71
N SER A 250 -11.97 11.61 27.19
CA SER A 250 -13.32 12.19 27.11
C SER A 250 -13.65 12.70 25.71
N LEU A 251 -12.65 12.86 24.85
CA LEU A 251 -12.73 13.43 23.50
C LEU A 251 -13.28 14.87 23.46
N GLN A 252 -13.14 15.65 24.54
CA GLN A 252 -13.66 17.03 24.64
C GLN A 252 -12.59 18.10 24.37
N HIS A 253 -11.30 17.81 24.61
CA HIS A 253 -10.21 18.76 24.35
C HIS A 253 -10.19 19.18 22.87
N GLU A 254 -10.22 20.48 22.58
CA GLU A 254 -10.44 21.02 21.23
C GLU A 254 -9.41 20.55 20.18
N ARG A 255 -8.15 20.39 20.61
CA ARG A 255 -7.05 19.89 19.77
C ARG A 255 -6.94 18.36 19.73
N CYS A 256 -7.86 17.61 20.34
CA CYS A 256 -7.86 16.16 20.19
C CYS A 256 -8.26 15.78 18.75
N VAL A 257 -7.71 14.67 18.25
CA VAL A 257 -7.94 14.22 16.87
C VAL A 257 -9.43 14.05 16.54
N PHE A 258 -10.27 13.68 17.50
CA PHE A 258 -11.72 13.58 17.30
C PHE A 258 -12.40 14.93 17.06
N GLN A 259 -12.09 15.97 17.83
CA GLN A 259 -12.69 17.29 17.63
C GLN A 259 -12.17 17.96 16.35
N LEU A 260 -10.89 17.76 16.02
CA LEU A 260 -10.33 18.18 14.72
C LEU A 260 -10.95 17.43 13.54
N LEU A 261 -11.22 16.12 13.66
CA LEU A 261 -11.98 15.35 12.67
C LEU A 261 -13.40 15.90 12.49
N LYS A 262 -14.09 16.21 13.59
CA LYS A 262 -15.44 16.77 13.60
C LYS A 262 -15.50 18.15 12.95
N LYS A 263 -14.55 19.06 13.25
CA LYS A 263 -14.45 20.36 12.57
C LYS A 263 -14.09 20.18 11.09
N GLN A 264 -13.18 19.26 10.75
CA GLN A 264 -12.76 19.03 9.38
C GLN A 264 -13.94 18.61 8.48
N TYR A 265 -14.75 17.64 8.93
CA TYR A 265 -15.83 17.08 8.12
C TYR A 265 -17.18 17.80 8.25
N SER A 266 -17.37 18.74 9.18
CA SER A 266 -18.63 19.49 9.31
C SER A 266 -19.01 20.27 8.06
N ARG A 267 -18.01 20.75 7.29
CA ARG A 267 -18.16 21.45 6.01
C ARG A 267 -18.79 20.60 4.90
N TYR A 268 -18.75 19.26 5.04
CA TYR A 268 -19.32 18.30 4.09
C TYR A 268 -20.78 18.00 4.46
N THR A 269 -21.64 19.01 4.33
CA THR A 269 -23.09 18.86 4.53
C THR A 269 -23.73 18.12 3.33
N PRO A 270 -24.94 17.55 3.45
CA PRO A 270 -25.63 16.89 2.33
C PRO A 270 -25.74 17.76 1.07
N GLU A 271 -25.93 19.08 1.23
CA GLU A 271 -26.00 20.07 0.15
C GLU A 271 -24.62 20.31 -0.49
N MET A 272 -23.55 20.33 0.30
CA MET A 272 -22.18 20.45 -0.22
C MET A 272 -21.77 19.16 -0.96
N VAL A 273 -22.15 17.99 -0.45
CA VAL A 273 -21.97 16.71 -1.14
C VAL A 273 -22.71 16.73 -2.48
N GLU A 274 -23.96 17.18 -2.52
CA GLU A 274 -24.74 17.32 -3.75
C GLU A 274 -24.06 18.26 -4.76
N ARG A 275 -23.66 19.48 -4.34
CA ARG A 275 -22.97 20.46 -5.20
C ARG A 275 -21.68 19.93 -5.82
N ILE A 276 -20.84 19.25 -5.04
CA ILE A 276 -19.54 18.74 -5.51
C ILE A 276 -19.72 17.50 -6.38
N THR A 277 -20.47 16.51 -5.89
CA THR A 277 -20.53 15.14 -6.45
C THR A 277 -21.60 14.96 -7.52
N GLY A 278 -22.64 15.79 -7.50
CA GLY A 278 -23.87 15.64 -8.29
C GLY A 278 -24.75 14.46 -7.89
N ILE A 279 -24.50 13.80 -6.75
CA ILE A 279 -25.42 12.84 -6.13
C ILE A 279 -26.53 13.64 -5.44
N PRO A 280 -27.82 13.44 -5.77
CA PRO A 280 -28.91 14.14 -5.11
C PRO A 280 -28.92 13.95 -3.59
N LYS A 281 -29.22 15.02 -2.84
CA LYS A 281 -29.18 15.09 -1.38
C LYS A 281 -29.98 13.97 -0.70
N ASP A 282 -31.16 13.64 -1.23
CA ASP A 282 -32.02 12.57 -0.71
C ASP A 282 -31.37 11.18 -0.89
N GLN A 283 -30.75 10.95 -2.05
CA GLN A 283 -30.06 9.71 -2.37
C GLN A 283 -28.78 9.55 -1.54
N PHE A 284 -28.02 10.64 -1.33
CA PHE A 284 -26.90 10.66 -0.41
C PHE A 284 -27.34 10.39 1.03
N LEU A 285 -28.40 11.04 1.53
CA LEU A 285 -28.91 10.79 2.89
C LEU A 285 -29.39 9.34 3.09
N ARG A 286 -30.05 8.76 2.07
CA ARG A 286 -30.41 7.33 2.07
C ARG A 286 -29.18 6.42 2.09
N ALA A 287 -28.12 6.77 1.37
CA ALA A 287 -26.86 6.03 1.37
C ALA A 287 -26.15 6.11 2.73
N ALA A 288 -26.15 7.29 3.33
CA ALA A 288 -25.52 7.57 4.61
C ALA A 288 -26.25 6.86 5.76
N ASP A 289 -27.58 6.91 5.80
CA ASP A 289 -28.38 6.14 6.74
C ASP A 289 -28.09 4.64 6.60
N LEU A 290 -28.16 4.10 5.38
CA LEU A 290 -28.01 2.67 5.14
C LEU A 290 -26.60 2.16 5.48
N PHE A 291 -25.53 2.86 5.07
CA PHE A 291 -24.15 2.42 5.34
C PHE A 291 -23.79 2.53 6.83
N THR A 292 -24.18 3.62 7.49
CA THR A 292 -23.94 3.78 8.94
C THR A 292 -24.88 2.94 9.80
N SER A 293 -25.89 2.28 9.22
CA SER A 293 -26.87 1.47 9.97
C SER A 293 -26.23 0.32 10.78
N VAL A 294 -25.01 -0.11 10.45
CA VAL A 294 -24.25 -1.08 11.26
C VAL A 294 -23.86 -0.56 12.65
N ARG A 295 -24.00 0.74 12.93
CA ARG A 295 -23.85 1.36 14.26
C ARG A 295 -25.10 2.16 14.69
N LYS A 296 -26.26 1.92 14.08
CA LYS A 296 -27.50 2.63 14.42
C LYS A 296 -27.88 2.46 15.89
N ASP A 297 -27.76 1.23 16.39
CA ASP A 297 -28.22 0.82 17.71
C ASP A 297 -27.07 0.87 18.75
N GLY A 298 -25.96 1.55 18.43
CA GLY A 298 -24.73 1.61 19.23
C GLY A 298 -23.92 0.30 19.28
N ASP A 299 -24.53 -0.84 18.95
CA ASP A 299 -23.91 -2.15 19.11
C ASP A 299 -22.73 -2.41 18.15
N MET A 300 -21.82 -3.27 18.62
CA MET A 300 -20.66 -3.72 17.88
C MET A 300 -20.87 -5.07 17.18
N LYS A 301 -22.08 -5.66 17.18
CA LYS A 301 -22.31 -6.96 16.54
C LYS A 301 -22.09 -6.86 15.04
N ARG A 302 -22.77 -5.93 14.36
CA ARG A 302 -22.70 -5.81 12.89
C ARG A 302 -21.32 -5.39 12.37
N ALA A 303 -20.98 -5.80 11.14
CA ALA A 303 -19.76 -5.40 10.44
C ALA A 303 -20.06 -4.95 9.01
N ALA A 304 -19.44 -3.83 8.58
CA ALA A 304 -19.47 -3.36 7.20
C ALA A 304 -18.09 -3.41 6.54
N THR A 305 -18.04 -3.63 5.23
CA THR A 305 -16.81 -3.63 4.43
C THR A 305 -16.83 -2.56 3.34
N ILE A 306 -15.65 -2.04 2.98
CA ILE A 306 -15.45 -1.18 1.82
C ILE A 306 -14.62 -1.95 0.78
N ILE A 307 -15.12 -2.03 -0.45
CA ILE A 307 -14.49 -2.75 -1.56
C ILE A 307 -14.12 -1.74 -2.65
N TYR A 308 -12.83 -1.58 -2.93
CA TYR A 308 -12.32 -0.57 -3.88
C TYR A 308 -11.15 -1.08 -4.72
N ALA A 309 -10.85 -0.40 -5.83
CA ALA A 309 -9.69 -0.65 -6.68
C ALA A 309 -9.19 0.64 -7.36
N VAL A 310 -8.88 0.58 -8.67
CA VAL A 310 -8.27 1.68 -9.45
C VAL A 310 -9.17 2.91 -9.66
N GLY A 311 -10.45 2.85 -9.30
CA GLY A 311 -11.34 4.01 -9.34
C GLY A 311 -11.04 5.04 -8.25
N TRP A 312 -10.29 4.66 -7.20
CA TRP A 312 -9.76 5.58 -6.18
C TRP A 312 -8.27 5.86 -6.33
N THR A 313 -7.45 4.91 -6.78
CA THR A 313 -5.99 5.11 -6.80
C THR A 313 -5.49 6.02 -7.91
N GLN A 314 -6.30 6.31 -8.94
CA GLN A 314 -5.87 6.96 -10.19
C GLN A 314 -6.42 8.39 -10.35
N HIS A 315 -6.21 9.22 -9.31
CA HIS A 315 -6.50 10.66 -9.22
C HIS A 315 -5.35 11.36 -8.47
N THR A 316 -5.18 12.68 -8.61
CA THR A 316 -4.15 13.45 -7.88
C THR A 316 -4.33 13.50 -6.36
N SER A 317 -5.50 13.10 -5.85
CA SER A 317 -5.79 12.96 -4.41
C SER A 317 -6.13 11.51 -4.03
N GLY A 318 -5.73 10.52 -4.84
CA GLY A 318 -6.13 9.11 -4.70
C GLY A 318 -5.75 8.49 -3.36
N THR A 319 -4.59 8.87 -2.81
CA THR A 319 -4.13 8.46 -1.48
C THR A 319 -5.06 8.99 -0.38
N GLN A 320 -5.58 10.21 -0.53
CA GLN A 320 -6.47 10.86 0.44
C GLN A 320 -7.93 10.34 0.34
N ILE A 321 -8.40 9.94 -0.86
CA ILE A 321 -9.66 9.18 -1.00
C ILE A 321 -9.61 7.91 -0.15
N ILE A 322 -8.55 7.12 -0.30
CA ILE A 322 -8.33 5.87 0.44
C ILE A 322 -8.18 6.13 1.95
N ARG A 323 -7.60 7.26 2.35
CA ARG A 323 -7.54 7.70 3.76
C ARG A 323 -8.93 7.99 4.32
N THR A 324 -9.79 8.67 3.56
CA THR A 324 -11.17 8.99 4.00
C THR A 324 -11.98 7.72 4.26
N ALA A 325 -11.92 6.75 3.34
CA ALA A 325 -12.55 5.44 3.51
C ALA A 325 -11.97 4.64 4.69
N ALA A 326 -10.66 4.73 4.92
CA ALA A 326 -10.00 4.08 6.04
C ALA A 326 -10.39 4.71 7.40
N ILE A 327 -10.54 6.04 7.46
CA ILE A 327 -11.06 6.77 8.63
C ILE A 327 -12.51 6.34 8.92
N LEU A 328 -13.36 6.28 7.89
CA LEU A 328 -14.75 5.84 8.02
C LEU A 328 -14.85 4.42 8.62
N GLN A 329 -13.97 3.50 8.22
CA GLN A 329 -13.93 2.14 8.78
C GLN A 329 -13.32 2.05 10.19
N LEU A 330 -12.55 3.04 10.63
CA LEU A 330 -12.10 3.17 12.03
C LEU A 330 -13.20 3.72 12.93
N ILE A 331 -13.90 4.81 12.54
CA ILE A 331 -14.98 5.37 13.35
C ILE A 331 -16.20 4.43 13.45
N LEU A 332 -16.40 3.55 12.46
CA LEU A 332 -17.39 2.47 12.50
C LEU A 332 -16.87 1.17 13.14
N GLY A 333 -15.63 1.11 13.62
CA GLY A 333 -15.08 -0.07 14.32
C GLY A 333 -15.11 -1.36 13.49
N ASN A 334 -14.84 -1.25 12.18
CA ASN A 334 -14.93 -2.36 11.23
C ASN A 334 -13.56 -2.99 10.88
N VAL A 335 -12.44 -2.31 11.14
CA VAL A 335 -11.10 -2.82 10.80
C VAL A 335 -10.69 -3.93 11.77
N GLY A 336 -10.08 -5.00 11.25
CA GLY A 336 -9.69 -6.17 12.04
C GLY A 336 -10.82 -7.17 12.31
N ARG A 337 -11.99 -7.01 11.67
CA ARG A 337 -13.17 -7.86 11.88
C ARG A 337 -13.55 -8.68 10.65
N ALA A 338 -14.04 -9.89 10.86
CA ALA A 338 -14.58 -10.76 9.82
C ALA A 338 -15.79 -10.11 9.15
N GLY A 339 -15.81 -10.07 7.82
CA GLY A 339 -16.80 -9.32 7.04
C GLY A 339 -16.63 -7.79 7.11
N GLY A 340 -15.55 -7.31 7.73
CA GLY A 340 -15.26 -5.90 7.92
C GLY A 340 -14.17 -5.37 6.99
N GLY A 341 -13.31 -4.51 7.53
CA GLY A 341 -12.03 -4.13 6.92
C GLY A 341 -12.12 -3.20 5.70
N VAL A 342 -10.98 -3.02 5.05
CA VAL A 342 -10.85 -2.28 3.79
C VAL A 342 -10.29 -3.23 2.74
N ASN A 343 -11.17 -3.71 1.86
CA ASN A 343 -10.88 -4.69 0.84
C ASN A 343 -10.40 -3.99 -0.44
N ALA A 344 -9.15 -3.52 -0.38
CA ALA A 344 -8.39 -3.04 -1.53
C ALA A 344 -8.11 -4.18 -2.51
N LEU A 345 -8.84 -4.24 -3.61
CA LEU A 345 -8.75 -5.32 -4.60
C LEU A 345 -7.60 -5.06 -5.58
N ARG A 346 -6.63 -5.97 -5.60
CA ARG A 346 -5.40 -5.87 -6.40
C ARG A 346 -5.63 -6.22 -7.88
N GLY A 347 -4.83 -5.63 -8.76
CA GLY A 347 -4.90 -5.80 -10.22
C GLY A 347 -4.27 -7.11 -10.72
N HIS A 348 -3.01 -7.07 -11.17
CA HIS A 348 -2.31 -8.26 -11.69
C HIS A 348 -2.24 -9.36 -10.62
N SER A 349 -2.26 -10.61 -11.09
CA SER A 349 -2.25 -11.84 -10.27
C SER A 349 -1.16 -11.89 -9.20
N ASN A 350 -0.02 -11.22 -9.43
CA ASN A 350 1.10 -11.12 -8.49
C ASN A 350 1.49 -9.67 -8.16
N ILE A 351 0.63 -8.66 -8.35
CA ILE A 351 1.02 -7.25 -8.04
C ILE A 351 1.33 -7.07 -6.55
N GLN A 352 0.64 -7.81 -5.67
CA GLN A 352 0.97 -7.84 -4.25
C GLN A 352 2.40 -8.34 -4.05
N GLY A 353 2.74 -9.51 -4.61
CA GLY A 353 4.07 -10.10 -4.46
C GLY A 353 5.19 -9.28 -5.14
N ALA A 354 4.89 -8.59 -6.23
CA ALA A 354 5.81 -7.65 -6.86
C ALA A 354 6.10 -6.45 -5.93
N THR A 355 5.08 -5.86 -5.29
CA THR A 355 5.29 -4.82 -4.27
C THR A 355 6.05 -5.36 -3.06
N ASP A 356 5.70 -6.57 -2.59
CA ASP A 356 6.35 -7.20 -1.43
C ASP A 356 7.85 -7.46 -1.66
N MET A 357 8.27 -7.65 -2.91
CA MET A 357 9.66 -7.86 -3.35
C MET A 357 10.36 -6.57 -3.84
N GLY A 358 9.84 -5.38 -3.53
CA GLY A 358 10.52 -4.12 -3.90
C GLY A 358 10.33 -3.69 -5.36
N GLY A 359 9.25 -4.10 -6.02
CA GLY A 359 8.87 -3.67 -7.38
C GLY A 359 8.40 -2.21 -7.50
N VAL A 360 8.84 -1.33 -6.60
CA VAL A 360 8.63 0.13 -6.63
C VAL A 360 9.91 0.83 -6.15
N PHE A 361 10.14 2.05 -6.62
CA PHE A 361 11.47 2.68 -6.63
C PHE A 361 12.05 3.10 -5.27
N ASP A 362 11.27 3.04 -4.18
CA ASP A 362 11.59 3.59 -2.86
C ASP A 362 11.69 2.55 -1.73
N ILE A 363 11.43 1.26 -2.02
CA ILE A 363 11.52 0.15 -1.05
C ILE A 363 12.29 -1.07 -1.58
N PHE A 364 12.97 -1.76 -0.67
CA PHE A 364 13.50 -3.11 -0.85
C PHE A 364 12.47 -4.18 -0.40
N PRO A 365 12.71 -5.48 -0.67
CA PRO A 365 11.86 -6.58 -0.20
C PRO A 365 11.46 -6.46 1.28
N GLY A 366 10.21 -6.81 1.56
CA GLY A 366 9.62 -6.69 2.90
C GLY A 366 9.28 -5.26 3.31
N TYR A 367 9.15 -4.32 2.35
CA TYR A 367 8.93 -2.90 2.59
C TYR A 367 10.05 -2.22 3.41
N LEU A 368 11.28 -2.74 3.36
CA LEU A 368 12.44 -2.06 3.92
C LEU A 368 12.71 -0.77 3.12
N LYS A 369 13.03 0.34 3.79
CA LYS A 369 13.29 1.63 3.12
C LYS A 369 14.60 1.58 2.34
N ILE A 370 14.68 2.26 1.19
CA ILE A 370 15.97 2.43 0.49
C ILE A 370 16.84 3.50 1.22
N PRO A 371 18.18 3.29 1.29
CA PRO A 371 19.14 4.28 1.75
C PRO A 371 19.09 5.62 1.00
N ALA A 372 19.15 6.73 1.73
CA ALA A 372 19.35 8.05 1.16
C ALA A 372 20.86 8.41 1.11
N PRO A 373 21.30 9.39 0.30
CA PRO A 373 22.69 9.88 0.31
C PRO A 373 23.19 10.37 1.68
N THR A 374 22.28 10.75 2.59
CA THR A 374 22.59 11.11 3.98
C THR A 374 22.86 9.92 4.90
N ASP A 375 22.50 8.70 4.49
CA ASP A 375 22.76 7.48 5.26
C ASP A 375 24.17 6.96 4.93
N ILE A 376 25.17 7.68 5.43
CA ILE A 376 26.59 7.44 5.13
C ILE A 376 27.08 6.04 5.56
N ASP A 377 26.44 5.43 6.54
CA ASP A 377 26.70 4.10 7.09
C ASP A 377 25.39 3.38 7.50
N LEU A 378 25.49 2.09 7.83
CA LEU A 378 24.34 1.28 8.24
C LEU A 378 23.73 1.74 9.57
N ALA A 379 24.54 2.26 10.50
CA ALA A 379 24.05 2.75 11.79
C ALA A 379 23.15 3.99 11.64
N THR A 380 23.52 4.92 10.77
CA THR A 380 22.77 6.12 10.39
C THR A 380 21.48 5.74 9.67
N PHE A 381 21.55 4.80 8.71
CA PHE A 381 20.37 4.23 8.07
C PHE A 381 19.39 3.63 9.10
N LEU A 382 19.86 2.75 9.98
CA LEU A 382 19.01 2.09 10.97
C LEU A 382 18.40 3.09 11.96
N LYS A 383 19.17 4.10 12.40
CA LYS A 383 18.68 5.20 13.25
C LYS A 383 17.61 6.07 12.56
N ARG A 384 17.71 6.29 11.24
CA ARG A 384 16.70 7.03 10.46
C ARG A 384 15.45 6.18 10.17
N THR A 385 15.61 4.87 10.02
CA THR A 385 14.56 4.00 9.46
C THR A 385 13.75 3.24 10.51
N THR A 386 14.37 2.88 11.63
CA THR A 386 13.77 2.17 12.78
C THR A 386 12.98 3.15 13.66
N PRO A 387 11.65 3.03 13.78
CA PRO A 387 10.86 3.89 14.66
C PRO A 387 10.95 3.45 16.13
N THR A 388 10.89 4.42 17.04
CA THR A 388 10.61 4.22 18.47
C THR A 388 9.10 4.24 18.75
N PRO A 389 8.61 3.64 19.85
CA PRO A 389 7.22 3.81 20.28
C PRO A 389 6.86 5.29 20.53
N SER A 390 5.58 5.62 20.38
CA SER A 390 5.02 6.95 20.67
C SER A 390 3.59 6.78 21.15
N LYS A 391 3.37 6.86 22.46
CA LYS A 391 2.13 6.40 23.10
C LYS A 391 1.89 7.13 24.42
N PRO A 392 0.68 7.09 24.99
CA PRO A 392 0.50 7.33 26.42
C PRO A 392 1.41 6.42 27.28
N ASP A 393 1.93 6.93 28.40
CA ASP A 393 2.70 6.13 29.37
C ASP A 393 1.96 4.84 29.78
N ALA A 394 0.67 4.96 30.08
CA ALA A 394 -0.19 3.90 30.62
C ALA A 394 -0.67 2.86 29.58
N TRP A 395 -0.24 2.96 28.32
CA TRP A 395 -0.51 1.98 27.27
C TRP A 395 0.77 1.22 26.90
N ASP A 396 0.69 0.18 26.07
CA ASP A 396 1.85 -0.40 25.39
C ASP A 396 1.69 -0.38 23.86
N SER A 397 2.81 -0.47 23.15
CA SER A 397 2.87 -0.49 21.69
C SER A 397 3.94 -1.45 21.21
N TYR A 398 3.52 -2.53 20.54
CA TYR A 398 4.44 -3.56 20.06
C TYR A 398 5.45 -3.04 19.03
N ASN A 399 5.12 -1.93 18.34
CA ASN A 399 5.98 -1.21 17.39
C ASN A 399 6.92 -2.14 16.60
N TYR A 400 6.37 -3.07 15.82
CA TYR A 400 7.12 -4.24 15.36
C TYR A 400 8.28 -3.90 14.41
N TRP A 401 8.22 -2.72 13.78
CA TRP A 401 9.33 -2.12 13.00
C TRP A 401 10.58 -1.79 13.84
N SER A 402 10.53 -1.86 15.17
CA SER A 402 11.72 -1.90 16.04
C SER A 402 12.71 -3.00 15.65
N ASN A 403 12.25 -4.08 14.99
CA ASN A 403 13.07 -5.17 14.48
C ASN A 403 13.72 -4.89 13.11
N THR A 404 13.64 -3.65 12.58
CA THR A 404 14.26 -3.26 11.30
C THR A 404 15.76 -3.64 11.18
N PRO A 405 16.61 -3.53 12.22
CA PRO A 405 18.00 -4.02 12.17
C PRO A 405 18.11 -5.48 11.75
N LYS A 406 17.32 -6.38 12.36
CA LYS A 406 17.33 -7.82 12.08
C LYS A 406 16.90 -8.12 10.64
N PHE A 407 15.87 -7.42 10.17
CA PHE A 407 15.38 -7.56 8.81
C PHE A 407 16.40 -7.07 7.79
N MET A 408 17.04 -5.92 8.03
CA MET A 408 18.03 -5.32 7.14
C MET A 408 19.32 -6.14 7.07
N VAL A 409 19.85 -6.58 8.21
CA VAL A 409 21.06 -7.43 8.25
C VAL A 409 20.78 -8.79 7.61
N SER A 410 19.63 -9.41 7.88
CA SER A 410 19.27 -10.68 7.24
C SER A 410 19.07 -10.55 5.72
N PHE A 411 18.57 -9.41 5.25
CA PHE A 411 18.50 -9.09 3.81
C PHE A 411 19.90 -8.91 3.20
N LEU A 412 20.77 -8.15 3.85
CA LEU A 412 22.18 -7.98 3.43
C LEU A 412 22.94 -9.33 3.38
N LYS A 413 22.74 -10.21 4.37
CA LYS A 413 23.29 -11.57 4.39
C LYS A 413 22.71 -12.46 3.29
N ALA A 414 21.48 -12.23 2.83
CA ALA A 414 20.94 -12.91 1.65
C ALA A 414 21.59 -12.40 0.36
N MET A 415 21.66 -11.07 0.18
CA MET A 415 22.17 -10.42 -1.04
C MET A 415 23.68 -10.57 -1.29
N TYR A 416 24.49 -10.66 -0.23
CA TYR A 416 25.96 -10.65 -0.32
C TYR A 416 26.65 -11.83 0.37
N GLY A 417 25.91 -12.73 1.02
CA GLY A 417 26.45 -13.95 1.64
C GLY A 417 27.64 -13.66 2.59
N ASP A 418 28.77 -14.30 2.31
CA ASP A 418 30.00 -14.18 3.11
C ASP A 418 30.74 -12.84 2.92
N LYS A 419 30.35 -12.02 1.93
CA LYS A 419 30.87 -10.66 1.77
C LYS A 419 30.22 -9.66 2.72
N ALA A 420 29.05 -9.98 3.26
CA ALA A 420 28.39 -9.21 4.32
C ALA A 420 28.91 -9.66 5.71
N VAL A 421 29.81 -8.88 6.28
CA VAL A 421 30.39 -9.10 7.63
C VAL A 421 30.23 -7.83 8.47
N LYS A 422 30.34 -7.93 9.80
CA LYS A 422 30.08 -6.78 10.68
C LYS A 422 31.07 -5.63 10.45
N GLU A 423 32.28 -5.99 10.05
CA GLU A 423 33.44 -5.11 9.82
C GLU A 423 33.30 -4.24 8.57
N ASN A 424 32.32 -4.52 7.68
CA ASN A 424 32.05 -3.74 6.47
C ASN A 424 30.57 -3.28 6.36
N ASP A 425 29.90 -3.06 7.50
CA ASP A 425 28.47 -2.75 7.59
C ASP A 425 27.58 -3.79 6.89
N PHE A 426 27.95 -5.08 6.96
CA PHE A 426 27.29 -6.17 6.23
C PHE A 426 27.19 -5.89 4.71
N ALA A 427 28.23 -5.30 4.14
CA ALA A 427 28.31 -4.86 2.75
C ALA A 427 27.23 -3.84 2.33
N TYR A 428 26.61 -3.13 3.28
CA TYR A 428 25.62 -2.06 3.06
C TYR A 428 26.03 -1.03 1.99
N HIS A 429 27.33 -0.74 1.88
CA HIS A 429 27.89 0.22 0.92
C HIS A 429 27.75 -0.21 -0.55
N ASN A 430 27.48 -1.49 -0.81
CA ASN A 430 27.15 -2.02 -2.14
C ASN A 430 25.71 -1.68 -2.60
N LEU A 431 24.83 -1.25 -1.69
CA LEU A 431 23.45 -0.88 -2.02
C LEU A 431 23.38 0.51 -2.70
N PRO A 432 22.52 0.67 -3.72
CA PRO A 432 22.25 1.98 -4.30
C PRO A 432 21.58 2.90 -3.27
N LYS A 433 21.96 4.18 -3.29
CA LYS A 433 21.36 5.24 -2.46
C LYS A 433 20.48 6.14 -3.34
N ILE A 434 19.23 6.39 -2.93
CA ILE A 434 18.23 7.11 -3.73
C ILE A 434 18.37 8.63 -3.58
N ASP A 435 18.85 9.30 -4.63
CA ASP A 435 19.10 10.74 -4.68
C ASP A 435 17.87 11.58 -5.09
N ARG A 436 16.97 11.02 -5.89
CA ARG A 436 15.75 11.66 -6.41
C ARG A 436 14.63 10.64 -6.57
N LYS A 437 13.44 11.09 -7.02
CA LYS A 437 12.30 10.20 -7.28
C LYS A 437 12.49 9.47 -8.61
N TYR A 438 12.22 8.17 -8.64
CA TYR A 438 12.32 7.31 -9.84
C TYR A 438 11.02 6.52 -10.05
N SER A 439 9.86 7.14 -9.80
CA SER A 439 8.58 6.53 -10.15
C SER A 439 8.47 6.29 -11.65
N TRP A 440 7.47 5.52 -12.08
CA TRP A 440 7.19 5.30 -13.51
C TRP A 440 7.18 6.62 -14.29
N THR A 441 6.47 7.65 -13.80
CA THR A 441 6.36 8.93 -14.52
C THR A 441 7.66 9.74 -14.52
N GLU A 442 8.46 9.68 -13.44
CA GLU A 442 9.79 10.31 -13.43
C GLU A 442 10.70 9.65 -14.47
N MET A 443 10.76 8.32 -14.51
CA MET A 443 11.63 7.57 -15.43
C MET A 443 11.33 7.88 -16.90
N TRP A 444 10.05 7.98 -17.28
CA TRP A 444 9.66 8.28 -18.66
C TRP A 444 9.79 9.78 -19.00
N ASP A 445 9.62 10.70 -18.04
CA ASP A 445 9.95 12.11 -18.24
C ASP A 445 11.47 12.32 -18.40
N TYR A 446 12.28 11.67 -17.56
CA TYR A 446 13.75 11.71 -17.66
C TYR A 446 14.25 11.07 -18.98
N MET A 447 13.56 10.04 -19.50
CA MET A 447 13.83 9.48 -20.83
C MET A 447 13.43 10.43 -21.96
N TYR A 448 12.26 11.09 -21.88
CA TYR A 448 11.85 12.13 -22.82
C TYR A 448 12.86 13.29 -22.87
N ASN A 449 13.42 13.65 -21.72
CA ASN A 449 14.47 14.65 -21.56
C ASN A 449 15.90 14.11 -21.82
N GLY A 450 16.04 12.88 -22.34
CA GLY A 450 17.31 12.28 -22.80
C GLY A 450 18.28 11.82 -21.71
N GLN A 451 17.86 11.86 -20.44
CA GLN A 451 18.67 11.53 -19.25
C GLN A 451 18.70 10.03 -18.94
N VAL A 452 17.60 9.31 -19.22
CA VAL A 452 17.55 7.84 -19.13
C VAL A 452 17.87 7.26 -20.50
N LYS A 453 18.89 6.38 -20.57
CA LYS A 453 19.43 5.86 -21.83
C LYS A 453 18.87 4.53 -22.31
N GLY A 454 18.20 3.78 -21.44
CA GLY A 454 17.53 2.56 -21.85
C GLY A 454 16.64 1.98 -20.77
N LEU A 455 15.90 0.94 -21.14
CA LEU A 455 14.82 0.38 -20.34
C LEU A 455 14.78 -1.14 -20.45
N PHE A 456 14.52 -1.79 -19.31
CA PHE A 456 14.04 -3.18 -19.26
C PHE A 456 12.51 -3.18 -19.07
N ALA A 457 11.79 -3.74 -20.03
CA ALA A 457 10.34 -3.89 -20.03
C ALA A 457 9.99 -5.39 -19.97
N PHE A 458 9.95 -5.96 -18.76
CA PHE A 458 9.62 -7.36 -18.53
C PHE A 458 8.15 -7.48 -18.09
N GLY A 459 7.31 -8.13 -18.91
CA GLY A 459 5.87 -8.30 -18.63
C GLY A 459 5.08 -7.00 -18.50
N MET A 460 5.56 -5.92 -19.12
CA MET A 460 5.02 -4.56 -18.96
C MET A 460 5.06 -3.75 -20.27
N ASN A 461 3.90 -3.63 -20.91
CA ASN A 461 3.67 -2.74 -22.06
C ASN A 461 3.63 -1.26 -21.62
N GLY A 462 4.81 -0.68 -21.39
CA GLY A 462 5.04 0.69 -20.91
C GLY A 462 4.31 1.78 -21.70
N VAL A 463 4.34 1.73 -23.04
CA VAL A 463 3.70 2.72 -23.92
C VAL A 463 2.20 2.86 -23.63
N MET A 464 1.55 1.74 -23.36
CA MET A 464 0.09 1.66 -23.20
C MET A 464 -0.37 1.90 -21.77
N ILE A 465 0.35 1.40 -20.75
CA ILE A 465 -0.04 1.57 -19.34
C ILE A 465 0.18 3.00 -18.80
N GLY A 466 1.10 3.76 -19.39
CA GLY A 466 1.42 5.12 -18.98
C GLY A 466 0.41 6.17 -19.45
N PRO A 467 0.32 7.34 -18.78
CA PRO A 467 -0.40 8.49 -19.31
C PRO A 467 0.33 9.03 -20.55
N ASN A 468 -0.39 9.77 -21.40
CA ASN A 468 0.14 10.36 -22.64
C ASN A 468 1.03 9.40 -23.47
N SER A 469 0.43 8.34 -24.03
CA SER A 469 1.16 7.32 -24.83
C SER A 469 2.03 7.90 -25.95
N ARG A 470 1.74 9.09 -26.47
CA ARG A 470 2.61 9.81 -27.41
C ARG A 470 3.94 10.21 -26.77
N LYS A 471 3.92 10.87 -25.61
CA LYS A 471 5.15 11.22 -24.86
C LYS A 471 5.99 9.98 -24.56
N ASN A 472 5.34 8.84 -24.35
CA ASN A 472 6.01 7.56 -24.09
C ASN A 472 6.71 7.02 -25.36
N ILE A 473 6.04 7.03 -26.50
CA ILE A 473 6.64 6.70 -27.82
C ILE A 473 7.80 7.66 -28.13
N ASP A 474 7.60 8.96 -27.95
CA ASP A 474 8.60 10.00 -28.22
C ASP A 474 9.77 10.01 -27.21
N ALA A 475 9.60 9.38 -26.04
CA ALA A 475 10.68 9.07 -25.10
C ALA A 475 11.49 7.85 -25.55
N LEU A 476 10.84 6.76 -25.97
CA LEU A 476 11.55 5.57 -26.48
C LEU A 476 12.40 5.90 -27.71
N LYS A 477 11.93 6.78 -28.61
CA LYS A 477 12.70 7.31 -29.76
C LYS A 477 14.04 7.96 -29.38
N ARG A 478 14.21 8.36 -28.11
CA ARG A 478 15.39 9.06 -27.55
C ARG A 478 16.25 8.15 -26.67
N ALA A 479 15.81 6.92 -26.41
CA ALA A 479 16.61 5.92 -25.73
C ALA A 479 17.64 5.31 -26.70
N ASP A 480 18.82 4.98 -26.18
CA ASP A 480 19.88 4.33 -26.92
C ASP A 480 19.53 2.84 -27.15
N TRP A 481 18.87 2.19 -26.16
CA TRP A 481 18.45 0.78 -26.21
C TRP A 481 17.17 0.48 -25.41
N LEU A 482 16.49 -0.59 -25.79
CA LEU A 482 15.30 -1.14 -25.12
C LEU A 482 15.40 -2.68 -25.09
N VAL A 483 15.22 -3.28 -23.91
CA VAL A 483 15.09 -4.74 -23.76
C VAL A 483 13.65 -5.05 -23.34
N VAL A 484 12.91 -5.78 -24.17
CA VAL A 484 11.55 -6.24 -23.85
C VAL A 484 11.55 -7.74 -23.64
N CYS A 485 10.92 -8.22 -22.57
CA CYS A 485 10.55 -9.63 -22.40
C CYS A 485 9.04 -9.74 -22.25
N GLU A 486 8.40 -10.38 -23.22
CA GLU A 486 6.95 -10.49 -23.35
C GLU A 486 6.56 -11.80 -24.07
N LEU A 487 5.28 -12.14 -23.99
CA LEU A 487 4.69 -13.32 -24.65
C LEU A 487 4.34 -13.06 -26.14
N TYR A 488 4.08 -11.79 -26.48
CA TYR A 488 3.63 -11.35 -27.80
C TYR A 488 4.36 -10.07 -28.23
N PRO A 489 4.46 -9.77 -29.54
CA PRO A 489 4.77 -8.43 -30.02
C PRO A 489 3.77 -7.41 -29.47
N ASP A 490 4.24 -6.50 -28.61
CA ASP A 490 3.43 -5.44 -28.00
C ASP A 490 3.81 -4.05 -28.51
N GLU A 491 2.99 -3.05 -28.19
CA GLU A 491 3.22 -1.65 -28.53
C GLU A 491 4.54 -1.07 -27.98
N THR A 492 5.08 -1.61 -26.88
CA THR A 492 6.39 -1.16 -26.37
C THR A 492 7.55 -1.74 -27.21
N SER A 493 7.49 -3.02 -27.59
CA SER A 493 8.50 -3.65 -28.46
C SER A 493 8.50 -3.16 -29.90
N GLU A 494 7.38 -2.60 -30.38
CA GLU A 494 7.24 -2.08 -31.75
C GLU A 494 6.89 -0.59 -31.80
N PHE A 495 7.28 0.19 -30.78
CA PHE A 495 6.99 1.63 -30.67
C PHE A 495 7.41 2.45 -31.89
N TRP A 496 8.46 2.00 -32.59
CA TRP A 496 9.01 2.60 -33.80
C TRP A 496 8.11 2.44 -35.04
N LYS A 497 7.05 1.60 -34.95
CA LYS A 497 5.98 1.45 -35.94
C LYS A 497 4.66 2.10 -35.51
N ALA A 498 4.65 2.88 -34.43
CA ALA A 498 3.42 3.46 -33.90
C ALA A 498 2.67 4.31 -34.96
N PRO A 499 1.33 4.24 -35.03
CA PRO A 499 0.55 4.97 -36.02
C PRO A 499 0.85 6.47 -36.06
N GLY A 500 1.15 6.98 -37.25
CA GLY A 500 1.56 8.37 -37.49
C GLY A 500 3.07 8.55 -37.74
N ILE A 501 3.91 7.59 -37.35
CA ILE A 501 5.34 7.59 -37.71
C ILE A 501 5.48 7.34 -39.22
N SER A 502 6.18 8.22 -39.93
CA SER A 502 6.44 8.06 -41.37
C SER A 502 7.62 7.12 -41.63
N LYS A 503 7.79 6.62 -42.86
CA LYS A 503 8.97 5.81 -43.23
C LYS A 503 10.29 6.56 -42.98
N ASP A 504 10.30 7.87 -43.27
CA ASP A 504 11.47 8.73 -43.13
C ASP A 504 11.75 9.12 -41.67
N GLU A 505 10.75 9.04 -40.80
CA GLU A 505 10.92 9.18 -39.35
C GLU A 505 11.40 7.86 -38.73
N MET A 506 10.75 6.74 -39.11
CA MET A 506 11.13 5.40 -38.69
C MET A 506 12.60 5.08 -38.98
N ALA A 507 13.09 5.45 -40.17
CA ALA A 507 14.49 5.29 -40.57
C ALA A 507 15.50 6.17 -39.76
N LYS A 508 15.01 7.12 -38.96
CA LYS A 508 15.84 8.00 -38.11
C LYS A 508 15.86 7.58 -36.64
N ILE A 509 15.00 6.65 -36.21
CA ILE A 509 14.99 6.12 -34.83
C ILE A 509 16.21 5.21 -34.64
N GLN A 510 17.10 5.57 -33.71
CA GLN A 510 18.38 4.86 -33.47
C GLN A 510 18.32 3.83 -32.32
N THR A 511 17.19 3.73 -31.62
CA THR A 511 17.02 2.88 -30.44
C THR A 511 17.17 1.40 -30.77
N THR A 512 18.17 0.74 -30.17
CA THR A 512 18.39 -0.70 -30.39
C THR A 512 17.41 -1.52 -29.56
N VAL A 513 16.49 -2.25 -30.21
CA VAL A 513 15.44 -3.03 -29.54
C VAL A 513 15.79 -4.52 -29.50
N TYR A 514 15.93 -5.07 -28.30
CA TYR A 514 16.08 -6.50 -28.03
C TYR A 514 14.74 -7.07 -27.55
N ARG A 515 14.04 -7.85 -28.39
CA ARG A 515 12.80 -8.56 -28.00
C ARG A 515 13.11 -10.02 -27.65
N LEU A 516 12.93 -10.36 -26.39
CA LEU A 516 13.23 -11.67 -25.81
C LEU A 516 11.91 -12.44 -25.54
N PRO A 517 11.71 -13.65 -26.11
CA PRO A 517 10.47 -14.40 -25.91
C PRO A 517 10.41 -14.96 -24.47
N GLY A 518 9.46 -14.45 -23.68
CA GLY A 518 9.20 -14.91 -22.31
C GLY A 518 8.26 -16.11 -22.26
N ALA A 519 8.38 -16.93 -21.22
CA ALA A 519 7.46 -18.04 -20.96
C ALA A 519 6.16 -17.59 -20.27
N GLY A 520 5.02 -18.15 -20.66
CA GLY A 520 3.70 -17.89 -20.10
C GLY A 520 3.52 -18.39 -18.66
N PHE A 521 2.37 -18.08 -18.05
CA PHE A 521 2.11 -18.45 -16.65
C PHE A 521 1.98 -19.96 -16.43
N ALA A 522 1.56 -20.71 -17.46
CA ALA A 522 1.43 -22.17 -17.47
C ALA A 522 2.75 -22.90 -17.79
N GLU A 523 3.79 -22.16 -18.20
CA GLU A 523 5.06 -22.70 -18.70
C GLU A 523 6.21 -22.63 -17.68
N LYS A 524 5.88 -22.22 -16.46
CA LYS A 524 6.78 -22.08 -15.31
C LYS A 524 6.05 -22.44 -14.02
N ASP A 525 6.78 -22.88 -13.00
CA ASP A 525 6.28 -23.16 -11.65
C ASP A 525 6.30 -21.89 -10.77
N GLY A 526 6.72 -21.96 -9.51
CA GLY A 526 6.87 -20.81 -8.62
C GLY A 526 5.57 -20.30 -7.99
N THR A 527 5.64 -19.13 -7.36
CA THR A 527 4.52 -18.52 -6.62
C THR A 527 3.84 -17.37 -7.34
N PHE A 528 2.57 -17.12 -7.01
CA PHE A 528 1.96 -15.79 -7.10
C PHE A 528 1.28 -15.42 -5.79
N VAL A 529 1.23 -14.13 -5.47
CA VAL A 529 0.60 -13.61 -4.24
C VAL A 529 -0.66 -12.86 -4.59
N ASN A 530 -1.80 -13.41 -4.18
CA ASN A 530 -3.11 -12.84 -4.49
C ASN A 530 -3.43 -11.58 -3.64
N SER A 531 -4.56 -10.93 -3.94
CA SER A 531 -5.01 -9.72 -3.22
C SER A 531 -5.07 -9.89 -1.70
N ALA A 532 -5.39 -11.10 -1.22
CA ALA A 532 -5.53 -11.47 0.19
C ALA A 532 -4.20 -11.91 0.85
N ARG A 533 -3.04 -11.61 0.24
CA ARG A 533 -1.68 -11.94 0.74
C ARG A 533 -1.32 -13.43 0.72
N TRP A 534 -2.09 -14.28 0.04
CA TRP A 534 -1.79 -15.72 -0.04
C TRP A 534 -0.72 -15.98 -1.12
N LEU A 535 0.46 -16.43 -0.70
CA LEU A 535 1.50 -17.01 -1.54
C LEU A 535 1.03 -18.40 -1.97
N GLN A 536 0.66 -18.56 -3.23
CA GLN A 536 0.17 -19.82 -3.79
C GLN A 536 1.18 -20.35 -4.82
N TRP A 537 1.67 -21.57 -4.60
CA TRP A 537 2.52 -22.27 -5.56
C TRP A 537 1.71 -22.78 -6.77
N LYS A 538 2.29 -22.72 -7.96
CA LYS A 538 1.79 -23.36 -9.19
C LYS A 538 2.89 -24.23 -9.81
N TYR A 539 2.49 -25.20 -10.63
CA TYR A 539 3.40 -26.11 -11.32
C TYR A 539 3.38 -25.85 -12.82
N VAL A 540 4.43 -26.29 -13.53
CA VAL A 540 4.47 -26.29 -15.01
C VAL A 540 3.35 -27.20 -15.54
N ALA A 541 2.63 -26.73 -16.55
CA ALA A 541 1.60 -27.48 -17.27
C ALA A 541 1.94 -27.70 -18.75
N LEU A 542 2.78 -26.84 -19.35
CA LEU A 542 3.25 -26.90 -20.73
C LEU A 542 4.74 -26.51 -20.81
N PRO A 543 5.51 -26.98 -21.82
CA PRO A 543 6.83 -26.41 -22.10
C PRO A 543 6.70 -25.01 -22.75
N PRO A 544 7.67 -24.09 -22.55
CA PRO A 544 7.70 -22.81 -23.27
C PRO A 544 7.73 -22.99 -24.81
N PRO A 545 7.05 -22.13 -25.59
CA PRO A 545 6.94 -22.29 -27.03
C PRO A 545 8.23 -21.92 -27.77
N GLY A 546 8.67 -22.79 -28.69
CA GLY A 546 9.79 -22.53 -29.60
C GLY A 546 11.13 -22.38 -28.89
N GLN A 547 11.57 -21.13 -28.72
CA GLN A 547 12.80 -20.77 -27.98
C GLN A 547 12.51 -19.82 -26.80
N ALA A 548 11.24 -19.71 -26.37
CA ALA A 548 10.85 -18.92 -25.21
C ALA A 548 11.50 -19.44 -23.92
N LYS A 549 11.74 -18.53 -22.96
CA LYS A 549 12.47 -18.84 -21.72
C LYS A 549 11.79 -18.26 -20.49
N VAL A 550 11.96 -18.95 -19.37
CA VAL A 550 11.48 -18.52 -18.06
C VAL A 550 12.27 -17.28 -17.62
N ASP A 551 11.61 -16.32 -16.96
CA ASP A 551 12.15 -14.98 -16.76
C ASP A 551 13.45 -15.01 -15.95
N GLN A 552 13.56 -15.92 -14.98
CA GLN A 552 14.76 -16.09 -14.18
C GLN A 552 15.95 -16.64 -14.98
N GLU A 553 15.75 -17.45 -16.03
CA GLU A 553 16.83 -17.88 -16.93
C GLU A 553 17.34 -16.69 -17.75
N ILE A 554 16.42 -15.87 -18.27
CA ILE A 554 16.77 -14.69 -19.09
C ILE A 554 17.57 -13.70 -18.24
N LEU A 555 17.07 -13.37 -17.05
CA LEU A 555 17.73 -12.43 -16.13
C LEU A 555 19.06 -12.99 -15.60
N ALA A 556 19.12 -14.27 -15.23
CA ALA A 556 20.36 -14.92 -14.79
C ALA A 556 21.45 -14.87 -15.88
N ARG A 557 21.11 -15.21 -17.12
CA ARG A 557 22.08 -15.22 -18.23
C ARG A 557 22.58 -13.82 -18.59
N ILE A 558 21.73 -12.79 -18.47
CA ILE A 558 22.15 -11.39 -18.59
C ILE A 558 23.07 -10.99 -17.44
N PHE A 559 22.68 -11.23 -16.18
CA PHE A 559 23.48 -10.89 -15.00
C PHE A 559 24.86 -11.57 -15.01
N LEU A 560 24.91 -12.88 -15.31
CA LEU A 560 26.16 -13.62 -15.38
C LEU A 560 27.10 -13.10 -16.47
N LYS A 561 26.58 -12.63 -17.61
CA LYS A 561 27.39 -12.00 -18.66
C LYS A 561 27.90 -10.62 -18.24
N VAL A 562 27.07 -9.79 -17.61
CA VAL A 562 27.51 -8.50 -17.04
C VAL A 562 28.59 -8.73 -15.98
N ARG A 563 28.39 -9.67 -15.04
CA ARG A 563 29.38 -10.01 -14.00
C ARG A 563 30.69 -10.50 -14.59
N ALA A 564 30.66 -11.34 -15.62
CA ALA A 564 31.86 -11.82 -16.32
C ALA A 564 32.63 -10.69 -17.03
N LEU A 565 31.93 -9.69 -17.60
CA LEU A 565 32.58 -8.49 -18.15
C LEU A 565 33.26 -7.68 -17.04
N TYR A 566 32.57 -7.38 -15.93
CA TYR A 566 33.15 -6.66 -14.79
C TYR A 566 34.35 -7.42 -14.14
N GLN A 567 34.36 -8.75 -14.18
CA GLN A 567 35.51 -9.56 -13.73
C GLN A 567 36.73 -9.48 -14.66
N LYS A 568 36.50 -9.35 -15.98
CA LYS A 568 37.55 -9.37 -17.01
C LYS A 568 38.10 -7.97 -17.32
N GLU A 569 37.23 -6.97 -17.34
CA GLU A 569 37.49 -5.63 -17.89
C GLU A 569 37.39 -4.52 -16.83
N GLY A 570 36.99 -4.88 -15.60
CA GLY A 570 36.72 -3.92 -14.53
C GLY A 570 35.48 -3.07 -14.81
N GLY A 571 35.45 -1.84 -14.28
CA GLY A 571 34.36 -0.90 -14.51
C GLY A 571 34.19 0.11 -13.38
N LYS A 572 33.15 0.93 -13.47
CA LYS A 572 32.79 1.88 -12.40
C LYS A 572 32.06 1.13 -11.29
N PHE A 573 32.64 1.13 -10.08
CA PHE A 573 32.09 0.49 -8.88
C PHE A 573 31.73 -0.99 -9.07
N PRO A 574 32.73 -1.87 -9.31
CA PRO A 574 32.48 -3.30 -9.57
C PRO A 574 31.87 -4.04 -8.37
N ASP A 575 32.13 -3.57 -7.15
CA ASP A 575 31.79 -4.27 -5.91
C ASP A 575 30.30 -4.58 -5.75
N GLY A 576 29.41 -3.67 -6.19
CA GLY A 576 27.97 -3.88 -6.19
C GLY A 576 27.47 -5.00 -7.12
N ILE A 577 28.30 -5.46 -8.06
CA ILE A 577 28.01 -6.55 -9.01
C ILE A 577 28.80 -7.81 -8.64
N LEU A 578 30.07 -7.66 -8.25
CA LEU A 578 30.97 -8.78 -7.97
C LEU A 578 30.73 -9.45 -6.62
N ASN A 579 30.25 -8.72 -5.61
CA ASN A 579 29.99 -9.28 -4.28
C ASN A 579 28.59 -9.89 -4.10
N LEU A 580 27.70 -9.78 -5.10
CA LEU A 580 26.36 -10.39 -5.05
C LEU A 580 26.47 -11.92 -5.01
N SER A 581 25.81 -12.54 -4.03
CA SER A 581 25.67 -13.99 -3.93
C SER A 581 24.91 -14.55 -5.15
N TRP A 582 25.29 -15.76 -5.57
CA TRP A 582 24.66 -16.43 -6.71
C TRP A 582 24.85 -17.95 -6.63
N SER A 583 24.56 -18.50 -5.45
CA SER A 583 24.89 -19.89 -5.07
C SER A 583 23.77 -20.88 -5.42
N TYR A 584 23.27 -20.80 -6.65
CA TYR A 584 22.23 -21.67 -7.20
C TYR A 584 22.83 -22.91 -7.85
N THR A 585 22.11 -24.04 -7.78
CA THR A 585 22.53 -25.34 -8.33
C THR A 585 22.70 -25.30 -9.86
N THR A 586 21.91 -24.47 -10.54
CA THR A 586 22.06 -24.13 -11.97
C THR A 586 22.14 -22.61 -12.10
N PRO A 587 23.33 -22.00 -12.05
CA PRO A 587 23.50 -20.55 -11.98
C PRO A 587 22.78 -19.77 -13.09
N GLU A 588 22.73 -20.32 -14.29
CA GLU A 588 22.08 -19.73 -15.47
C GLU A 588 20.56 -19.96 -15.54
N ASN A 589 20.01 -20.84 -14.69
CA ASN A 589 18.57 -21.10 -14.57
C ASN A 589 18.20 -21.48 -13.12
N PRO A 590 18.22 -20.54 -12.17
CA PRO A 590 17.90 -20.82 -10.76
C PRO A 590 16.52 -21.46 -10.62
N SER A 591 16.38 -22.53 -9.82
CA SER A 591 15.05 -23.09 -9.58
C SER A 591 14.26 -22.15 -8.69
N LEU A 592 12.97 -21.97 -8.99
CA LEU A 592 12.10 -21.13 -8.16
C LEU A 592 11.90 -21.72 -6.75
N SER A 593 12.30 -22.97 -6.52
CA SER A 593 12.34 -23.62 -5.20
C SER A 593 13.52 -23.17 -4.33
N GLU A 594 14.70 -22.95 -4.92
CA GLU A 594 15.87 -22.38 -4.22
C GLU A 594 15.60 -20.91 -3.89
N VAL A 595 15.10 -20.15 -4.86
CA VAL A 595 14.72 -18.74 -4.69
C VAL A 595 13.66 -18.59 -3.59
N ALA A 596 12.64 -19.45 -3.54
CA ALA A 596 11.64 -19.41 -2.47
C ALA A 596 12.21 -19.73 -1.08
N LYS A 597 13.20 -20.63 -0.99
CA LYS A 597 13.92 -20.94 0.27
C LYS A 597 14.80 -19.78 0.73
N GLU A 598 15.53 -19.14 -0.18
CA GLU A 598 16.33 -17.94 0.09
C GLU A 598 15.46 -16.78 0.58
N ILE A 599 14.32 -16.56 -0.07
CA ILE A 599 13.35 -15.53 0.30
C ILE A 599 12.74 -15.81 1.69
N ASN A 600 12.42 -17.08 2.03
CA ASN A 600 12.02 -17.47 3.39
C ASN A 600 13.13 -17.21 4.42
N GLY A 601 14.38 -17.50 4.03
CA GLY A 601 15.56 -17.38 4.88
C GLY A 601 15.91 -18.64 5.66
N ARG A 602 17.16 -18.67 6.12
CA ARG A 602 17.82 -19.77 6.83
C ARG A 602 18.75 -19.27 7.95
N ALA A 603 19.03 -20.15 8.90
CA ALA A 603 20.11 -19.96 9.86
C ALA A 603 21.48 -20.13 9.17
N LEU A 604 22.45 -19.29 9.55
CA LEU A 604 23.86 -19.38 9.11
C LEU A 604 24.80 -19.87 10.23
N ALA A 605 24.34 -19.81 11.48
CA ALA A 605 24.96 -20.43 12.65
C ALA A 605 23.87 -21.16 13.46
N ASP A 606 24.25 -21.92 14.48
CA ASP A 606 23.29 -22.52 15.41
C ASP A 606 22.58 -21.42 16.23
N LEU A 607 21.25 -21.37 16.15
CA LEU A 607 20.39 -20.42 16.85
C LEU A 607 19.68 -21.13 18.00
N THR A 608 19.55 -20.46 19.16
CA THR A 608 18.69 -20.91 20.27
C THR A 608 17.54 -19.92 20.46
N ASP A 609 16.35 -20.40 20.84
CA ASP A 609 15.24 -19.54 21.29
C ASP A 609 15.56 -19.00 22.70
N GLU A 610 15.73 -17.69 22.81
CA GLU A 610 15.92 -16.99 24.10
C GLU A 610 14.71 -17.12 25.04
N LYS A 611 13.53 -17.44 24.48
CA LYS A 611 12.28 -17.63 25.23
C LYS A 611 11.93 -19.10 25.47
N GLN A 612 12.60 -20.03 24.78
CA GLN A 612 12.39 -21.48 24.94
C GLN A 612 13.74 -22.22 24.95
N PRO A 613 14.50 -22.15 26.07
CA PRO A 613 15.79 -22.82 26.19
C PRO A 613 15.71 -24.31 25.82
N GLY A 614 16.58 -24.74 24.91
CA GLY A 614 16.58 -26.11 24.35
C GLY A 614 15.96 -26.20 22.94
N VAL A 615 15.13 -25.25 22.52
CA VAL A 615 14.71 -25.15 21.12
C VAL A 615 15.84 -24.53 20.31
N THR A 616 16.42 -25.30 19.38
CA THR A 616 17.51 -24.84 18.51
C THR A 616 17.20 -25.02 17.03
N ILE A 617 17.66 -24.08 16.20
CA ILE A 617 17.73 -24.21 14.74
C ILE A 617 19.21 -24.38 14.39
N LYS A 618 19.55 -25.40 13.62
CA LYS A 618 20.93 -25.68 13.22
C LYS A 618 21.36 -24.86 12.01
N ALA A 619 22.65 -24.56 11.93
CA ALA A 619 23.24 -23.88 10.79
C ALA A 619 22.82 -24.55 9.46
N GLY A 620 22.34 -23.76 8.50
CA GLY A 620 21.83 -24.21 7.21
C GLY A 620 20.32 -24.46 7.14
N GLN A 621 19.62 -24.67 8.26
CA GLN A 621 18.18 -24.96 8.27
C GLN A 621 17.31 -23.74 7.94
N GLN A 622 16.17 -23.98 7.28
CA GLN A 622 15.16 -22.96 6.96
C GLN A 622 14.50 -22.40 8.23
N LEU A 623 14.36 -21.07 8.29
CA LEU A 623 13.71 -20.41 9.42
C LEU A 623 12.19 -20.68 9.43
N PRO A 624 11.58 -20.98 10.60
CA PRO A 624 10.15 -21.21 10.74
C PRO A 624 9.32 -19.92 10.74
N GLY A 625 9.96 -18.76 10.88
CA GLY A 625 9.29 -17.46 10.88
C GLY A 625 10.22 -16.30 11.25
N PHE A 626 9.84 -15.08 10.85
CA PHE A 626 10.66 -13.86 11.00
C PHE A 626 11.03 -13.48 12.44
N ALA A 627 10.38 -14.06 13.44
CA ALA A 627 10.74 -13.88 14.86
C ALA A 627 12.15 -14.40 15.20
N TRP A 628 12.72 -15.27 14.35
CA TRP A 628 14.07 -15.84 14.50
C TRP A 628 15.19 -15.02 13.84
N LEU A 629 14.86 -13.95 13.11
CA LEU A 629 15.86 -13.13 12.41
C LEU A 629 16.74 -12.36 13.41
N ARG A 630 18.03 -12.29 13.11
CA ARG A 630 19.07 -11.67 13.93
C ARG A 630 19.76 -10.51 13.20
N ASP A 631 20.35 -9.59 13.96
CA ASP A 631 21.08 -8.40 13.52
C ASP A 631 22.61 -8.52 13.69
N ASP A 632 23.08 -9.70 14.10
CA ASP A 632 24.50 -10.07 14.23
C ASP A 632 25.11 -10.70 12.96
N GLY A 633 24.27 -11.03 11.97
CA GLY A 633 24.66 -11.71 10.73
C GLY A 633 24.51 -13.24 10.75
N THR A 634 23.95 -13.84 11.81
CA THR A 634 23.73 -15.29 11.93
C THR A 634 22.49 -15.81 11.17
N THR A 635 21.74 -14.94 10.50
CA THR A 635 20.60 -15.29 9.64
C THR A 635 20.68 -14.62 8.28
N ALA A 636 20.17 -15.28 7.24
CA ALA A 636 19.90 -14.70 5.93
C ALA A 636 18.41 -14.85 5.58
N CYS A 637 17.79 -13.85 4.97
CA CYS A 637 16.39 -13.87 4.55
C CYS A 637 16.12 -12.84 3.45
N GLY A 638 15.77 -13.29 2.24
CA GLY A 638 15.51 -12.41 1.11
C GLY A 638 14.23 -11.57 1.23
N ASN A 639 13.25 -11.98 2.04
CA ASN A 639 12.10 -11.15 2.42
C ASN A 639 11.53 -11.56 3.78
N TRP A 640 11.71 -10.72 4.81
CA TRP A 640 11.25 -11.04 6.17
C TRP A 640 9.74 -11.32 6.26
N LEU A 641 8.90 -10.70 5.41
CA LEU A 641 7.45 -10.98 5.41
C LEU A 641 7.12 -12.42 5.03
N TYR A 642 7.99 -13.08 4.26
CA TYR A 642 7.80 -14.43 3.75
C TYR A 642 8.54 -15.50 4.57
N SER A 643 9.24 -15.12 5.63
CA SER A 643 9.83 -16.09 6.55
C SER A 643 8.72 -16.87 7.27
N GLY A 644 8.77 -18.20 7.17
CA GLY A 644 7.70 -19.13 7.53
C GLY A 644 6.89 -19.68 6.33
N SER A 645 7.21 -19.28 5.10
CA SER A 645 6.57 -19.77 3.86
C SER A 645 7.16 -21.07 3.31
N TRP A 646 8.46 -21.33 3.57
CA TRP A 646 9.16 -22.57 3.25
C TRP A 646 10.12 -22.96 4.38
N THR A 647 9.64 -23.83 5.24
CA THR A 647 10.26 -24.24 6.52
C THR A 647 10.91 -25.62 6.43
N GLU A 648 11.63 -26.07 7.46
CA GLU A 648 12.05 -27.49 7.59
C GLU A 648 10.84 -28.45 7.57
N ALA A 649 9.68 -28.01 8.10
CA ALA A 649 8.40 -28.73 8.00
C ALA A 649 7.75 -28.65 6.59
N GLY A 650 8.50 -28.26 5.56
CA GLY A 650 8.07 -28.21 4.16
C GLY A 650 7.59 -26.86 3.63
N ALA A 651 7.16 -26.87 2.37
CA ALA A 651 6.70 -25.72 1.61
C ALA A 651 5.25 -25.35 1.98
N GLN A 652 5.06 -24.45 2.95
CA GLN A 652 3.73 -24.04 3.43
C GLN A 652 2.86 -23.43 2.31
N ILE A 653 3.51 -22.84 1.30
CA ILE A 653 2.94 -22.28 0.05
C ILE A 653 2.36 -23.33 -0.92
N GLN A 654 2.69 -24.61 -0.76
CA GLN A 654 2.18 -25.71 -1.59
C GLN A 654 0.97 -26.42 -0.99
N ARG A 655 0.60 -26.14 0.27
CA ARG A 655 -0.47 -26.84 0.98
C ARG A 655 -1.85 -26.61 0.33
N ARG A 656 -2.70 -27.65 0.36
CA ARG A 656 -4.01 -27.67 -0.32
C ARG A 656 -5.17 -28.11 0.60
N GLY A 657 -4.98 -28.08 1.91
CA GLY A 657 -6.01 -28.49 2.88
C GLY A 657 -7.18 -27.50 2.90
N THR A 658 -8.40 -28.02 2.83
CA THR A 658 -9.64 -27.24 2.70
C THR A 658 -10.42 -27.13 4.00
N ASP A 659 -9.77 -27.38 5.14
CA ASP A 659 -10.40 -27.30 6.46
C ASP A 659 -10.66 -25.83 6.84
N ASP A 660 -11.89 -25.51 7.22
CA ASP A 660 -12.29 -24.23 7.81
C ASP A 660 -12.96 -24.48 9.18
N PRO A 661 -12.16 -24.69 10.25
CA PRO A 661 -12.70 -24.96 11.59
C PRO A 661 -13.46 -23.77 12.18
N SER A 662 -13.43 -22.60 11.52
CA SER A 662 -14.12 -21.39 11.95
C SER A 662 -15.51 -21.23 11.35
N GLY A 663 -15.78 -21.85 10.20
CA GLY A 663 -16.93 -21.54 9.34
C GLY A 663 -16.89 -20.16 8.67
N LEU A 664 -15.93 -19.29 9.00
CA LEU A 664 -15.79 -17.92 8.50
C LEU A 664 -15.00 -17.83 7.18
N GLY A 665 -14.51 -18.95 6.64
CA GLY A 665 -13.64 -18.98 5.46
C GLY A 665 -12.14 -18.85 5.80
N VAL A 666 -11.75 -19.26 7.00
CA VAL A 666 -10.34 -19.25 7.46
C VAL A 666 -9.75 -20.64 7.19
N TYR A 667 -9.03 -20.77 6.08
CA TYR A 667 -8.42 -22.03 5.63
C TYR A 667 -6.91 -22.05 5.97
N PRO A 668 -6.49 -22.37 7.22
CA PRO A 668 -5.08 -22.28 7.63
C PRO A 668 -4.15 -23.21 6.84
N ASN A 669 -4.69 -24.28 6.25
CA ASN A 669 -3.99 -25.31 5.48
C ASN A 669 -4.08 -25.11 3.95
N TRP A 670 -4.75 -24.06 3.46
CA TRP A 670 -4.70 -23.70 2.04
C TRP A 670 -3.63 -22.64 1.81
N ALA A 671 -2.57 -23.00 1.08
CA ALA A 671 -1.40 -22.17 0.80
C ALA A 671 -0.82 -21.52 2.08
N TRP A 672 -0.14 -20.39 1.97
CA TRP A 672 0.33 -19.62 3.14
C TRP A 672 0.11 -18.12 2.94
N SER A 673 -0.31 -17.41 3.98
CA SER A 673 -0.62 -15.98 3.92
C SER A 673 0.40 -15.15 4.67
N TRP A 674 1.01 -14.14 4.05
CA TRP A 674 1.89 -13.24 4.81
C TRP A 674 1.06 -12.23 5.64
N PRO A 675 1.50 -11.82 6.85
CA PRO A 675 2.62 -12.38 7.62
C PRO A 675 2.18 -13.58 8.47
N ALA A 676 3.06 -14.58 8.67
CA ALA A 676 2.88 -15.67 9.63
C ALA A 676 1.52 -16.41 9.54
N ASN A 677 1.05 -16.70 8.32
CA ASN A 677 -0.23 -17.33 7.99
C ASN A 677 -1.52 -16.56 8.37
N ARG A 678 -1.41 -15.35 8.94
CA ARG A 678 -2.53 -14.50 9.42
C ARG A 678 -3.49 -14.13 8.28
N ARG A 679 -4.74 -14.59 8.35
CA ARG A 679 -5.70 -14.42 7.25
C ARG A 679 -6.40 -13.05 7.28
N VAL A 680 -6.71 -12.51 8.47
CA VAL A 680 -7.21 -11.13 8.64
C VAL A 680 -6.21 -10.33 9.48
N MET A 681 -5.73 -9.21 8.94
CA MET A 681 -4.85 -8.29 9.65
C MET A 681 -5.59 -7.53 10.75
N TYR A 682 -4.87 -7.14 11.80
CA TYR A 682 -5.36 -6.36 12.94
C TYR A 682 -6.44 -7.08 13.76
N ASN A 683 -6.50 -8.41 13.71
CA ASN A 683 -7.60 -9.20 14.28
C ASN A 683 -7.77 -9.09 15.81
N ARG A 684 -6.78 -8.58 16.57
CA ARG A 684 -6.95 -8.11 17.97
C ARG A 684 -8.12 -7.10 18.10
N ALA A 685 -8.35 -6.26 17.09
CA ALA A 685 -9.44 -5.29 17.07
C ALA A 685 -10.84 -5.92 16.87
N SER A 686 -10.92 -7.25 16.65
CA SER A 686 -12.19 -8.01 16.73
C SER A 686 -12.70 -8.20 18.17
N CYS A 687 -11.88 -7.86 19.17
CA CYS A 687 -12.22 -7.92 20.58
C CYS A 687 -12.26 -6.53 21.24
N ASP A 688 -12.98 -6.45 22.35
CA ASP A 688 -13.03 -5.30 23.26
C ASP A 688 -11.70 -5.12 24.05
N PRO A 689 -11.55 -4.04 24.85
CA PRO A 689 -10.36 -3.83 25.67
C PRO A 689 -10.05 -5.00 26.62
N SER A 690 -11.07 -5.69 27.16
CA SER A 690 -10.92 -6.88 28.01
C SER A 690 -10.55 -8.17 27.26
N GLY A 691 -10.54 -8.14 25.93
CA GLY A 691 -10.18 -9.25 25.06
C GLY A 691 -11.31 -10.23 24.73
N LYS A 692 -12.57 -9.81 24.94
CA LYS A 692 -13.77 -10.55 24.51
C LYS A 692 -14.18 -10.14 23.10
N PRO A 693 -14.57 -11.06 22.20
CA PRO A 693 -15.04 -10.70 20.86
C PRO A 693 -16.23 -9.73 20.88
N TRP A 694 -16.19 -8.69 20.04
CA TRP A 694 -17.32 -7.77 19.81
C TRP A 694 -18.57 -8.48 19.26
N ASP A 695 -18.34 -9.60 18.59
CA ASP A 695 -19.34 -10.51 18.04
C ASP A 695 -18.83 -11.94 18.26
N ALA A 696 -19.55 -12.71 19.09
CA ALA A 696 -19.17 -14.07 19.45
C ALA A 696 -19.35 -15.06 18.29
N GLU A 697 -20.30 -14.81 17.37
CA GLU A 697 -20.55 -15.64 16.19
C GLU A 697 -19.45 -15.46 15.14
N ARG A 698 -18.85 -14.26 15.08
CA ARG A 698 -17.70 -13.93 14.21
C ARG A 698 -16.37 -13.81 14.96
N ARG A 699 -16.19 -14.54 16.06
CA ARG A 699 -14.92 -14.54 16.81
C ARG A 699 -13.76 -15.07 15.97
N GLN A 700 -12.69 -14.29 15.87
CA GLN A 700 -11.47 -14.64 15.14
C GLN A 700 -10.32 -14.97 16.08
N VAL A 701 -10.16 -14.14 17.11
CA VAL A 701 -9.23 -14.33 18.23
C VAL A 701 -9.95 -13.95 19.52
N TRP A 702 -9.40 -14.32 20.67
CA TRP A 702 -9.83 -13.86 22.00
C TRP A 702 -8.68 -14.05 23.02
N TRP A 703 -8.76 -13.34 24.15
CA TRP A 703 -7.88 -13.61 25.29
C TRP A 703 -8.36 -14.88 26.02
N ASN A 704 -7.44 -15.79 26.32
CA ASN A 704 -7.72 -17.00 27.09
C ASN A 704 -7.05 -16.92 28.46
N GLU A 705 -7.83 -16.53 29.46
CA GLU A 705 -7.37 -16.36 30.85
C GLU A 705 -6.72 -17.62 31.42
N ALA A 706 -7.25 -18.80 31.11
CA ALA A 706 -6.72 -20.08 31.60
C ALA A 706 -5.38 -20.50 30.95
N GLN A 707 -5.00 -19.85 29.84
CA GLN A 707 -3.72 -20.07 29.16
C GLN A 707 -2.80 -18.84 29.18
N GLN A 708 -3.24 -17.72 29.77
CA GLN A 708 -2.57 -16.41 29.77
C GLN A 708 -2.01 -16.00 28.39
N ARG A 709 -2.84 -16.18 27.34
CA ARG A 709 -2.46 -15.87 25.96
C ARG A 709 -3.65 -15.58 25.04
N TRP A 710 -3.35 -14.92 23.92
CA TRP A 710 -4.24 -14.87 22.77
C TRP A 710 -4.29 -16.21 22.05
N VAL A 711 -5.51 -16.63 21.70
CA VAL A 711 -5.82 -17.79 20.87
C VAL A 711 -6.85 -17.40 19.82
N GLY A 712 -7.13 -18.25 18.84
CA GLY A 712 -8.10 -17.93 17.81
C GLY A 712 -8.39 -19.02 16.80
N ASN A 713 -9.41 -18.73 16.00
CA ASN A 713 -9.73 -19.38 14.73
C ASN A 713 -8.79 -18.93 13.60
N ASP A 714 -8.25 -17.71 13.70
CA ASP A 714 -7.15 -17.18 12.87
C ASP A 714 -5.91 -16.95 13.76
N VAL A 715 -4.73 -16.83 13.15
CA VAL A 715 -3.49 -16.53 13.88
C VAL A 715 -3.55 -15.09 14.42
N PRO A 716 -3.31 -14.84 15.72
CA PRO A 716 -3.33 -13.47 16.26
C PRO A 716 -2.31 -12.55 15.61
N ASP A 717 -2.77 -11.41 15.08
CA ASP A 717 -1.94 -10.31 14.56
C ASP A 717 -1.47 -9.38 15.68
N PHE A 718 -0.90 -9.98 16.72
CA PHE A 718 -0.66 -9.35 18.02
C PHE A 718 0.52 -9.99 18.77
N LYS A 719 0.94 -9.40 19.90
CA LYS A 719 1.82 -10.05 20.88
C LYS A 719 0.99 -11.07 21.66
N VAL A 720 1.21 -12.36 21.42
CA VAL A 720 0.32 -13.43 21.93
C VAL A 720 0.32 -13.55 23.46
N ASP A 721 1.37 -13.06 24.11
CA ASP A 721 1.65 -13.03 25.54
C ASP A 721 1.48 -11.60 26.14
N SER A 722 0.67 -10.74 25.52
CA SER A 722 0.29 -9.42 26.07
C SER A 722 -1.13 -9.51 26.67
N PRO A 723 -1.28 -9.49 28.01
CA PRO A 723 -2.60 -9.49 28.63
C PRO A 723 -3.38 -8.20 28.34
N PRO A 724 -4.73 -8.22 28.37
CA PRO A 724 -5.60 -7.05 28.18
C PRO A 724 -5.20 -5.80 28.98
N GLN A 725 -4.65 -6.01 30.18
CA GLN A 725 -4.22 -5.00 31.13
C GLN A 725 -3.03 -4.15 30.64
N ASP A 726 -2.22 -4.64 29.69
CA ASP A 726 -1.14 -3.87 29.05
C ASP A 726 -1.68 -2.68 28.23
N HIS A 727 -2.96 -2.70 27.88
CA HIS A 727 -3.59 -1.80 26.91
C HIS A 727 -2.82 -1.74 25.56
N MET A 728 -2.21 -2.85 25.14
CA MET A 728 -1.43 -2.87 23.89
C MET A 728 -2.35 -2.69 22.66
N GLY A 729 -2.01 -1.70 21.83
CA GLY A 729 -2.81 -1.34 20.65
C GLY A 729 -2.79 -2.38 19.50
N PRO A 730 -3.91 -2.64 18.81
CA PRO A 730 -4.04 -3.71 17.81
C PRO A 730 -3.29 -3.49 16.48
N PHE A 731 -2.87 -2.26 16.18
CA PHE A 731 -2.17 -1.90 14.94
C PHE A 731 -0.65 -1.99 15.12
N ILE A 732 -0.16 -3.21 15.38
CA ILE A 732 1.21 -3.50 15.86
C ILE A 732 2.38 -2.98 15.00
N MET A 733 2.13 -2.49 13.78
CA MET A 733 3.15 -1.88 12.92
C MET A 733 3.18 -0.33 13.02
N ASN A 734 2.20 0.30 13.65
CA ASN A 734 2.27 1.73 13.98
C ASN A 734 3.08 1.91 15.29
N PRO A 735 3.97 2.90 15.37
CA PRO A 735 4.65 3.32 16.61
C PRO A 735 3.72 3.53 17.80
N GLU A 736 2.48 3.95 17.54
CA GLU A 736 1.46 4.23 18.53
C GLU A 736 0.56 3.04 18.89
N GLY A 737 0.70 1.89 18.22
CA GLY A 737 -0.19 0.73 18.37
C GLY A 737 -1.64 0.95 17.90
N VAL A 738 -2.06 2.18 17.61
CA VAL A 738 -3.45 2.54 17.25
C VAL A 738 -3.61 2.95 15.78
N GLY A 739 -4.84 2.87 15.29
CA GLY A 739 -5.22 3.31 13.93
C GLY A 739 -5.25 4.83 13.81
N ARG A 740 -4.59 5.37 12.79
CA ARG A 740 -4.40 6.81 12.62
C ARG A 740 -5.56 7.47 11.89
N ILE A 741 -6.41 8.19 12.62
CA ILE A 741 -7.39 9.11 12.04
C ILE A 741 -6.65 10.33 11.50
N PHE A 742 -5.97 11.10 12.36
CA PHE A 742 -4.92 12.05 11.97
C PHE A 742 -3.63 11.29 11.68
N ALA A 743 -2.87 11.66 10.65
CA ALA A 743 -1.59 11.03 10.32
C ALA A 743 -0.43 12.00 10.60
N PRO A 744 0.40 11.76 11.63
CA PRO A 744 1.45 12.68 12.02
C PRO A 744 2.69 12.62 11.10
N LEU A 745 3.52 13.66 11.19
CA LEU A 745 4.75 13.88 10.44
C LEU A 745 4.54 13.89 8.91
N ALA A 746 5.61 13.66 8.15
CA ALA A 746 5.58 13.50 6.70
C ALA A 746 4.96 12.16 6.23
N ALA A 747 3.91 11.68 6.91
CA ALA A 747 3.16 10.49 6.51
C ALA A 747 2.41 10.68 5.17
N PHE A 748 2.06 11.93 4.85
CA PHE A 748 1.50 12.37 3.57
C PHE A 748 2.08 13.73 3.17
N ALA A 749 2.10 14.01 1.87
CA ALA A 749 2.56 15.27 1.30
C ALA A 749 1.52 16.39 1.41
N ASP A 750 0.23 16.03 1.31
CA ASP A 750 -0.92 16.88 1.00
C ASP A 750 -1.93 17.07 2.14
N GLY A 751 -1.70 16.45 3.30
CA GLY A 751 -2.47 16.72 4.52
C GLY A 751 -2.46 15.56 5.54
N PRO A 752 -2.46 15.85 6.86
CA PRO A 752 -2.59 14.83 7.89
C PRO A 752 -4.02 14.30 8.02
N LEU A 753 -5.01 15.06 7.52
CA LEU A 753 -6.40 14.65 7.27
C LEU A 753 -6.71 14.83 5.77
N PRO A 754 -7.62 14.04 5.18
CA PRO A 754 -8.07 14.26 3.80
C PRO A 754 -8.85 15.56 3.62
N GLU A 755 -8.65 16.22 2.49
CA GLU A 755 -9.45 17.35 2.01
C GLU A 755 -9.84 17.13 0.54
N HIS A 756 -11.04 17.57 0.13
CA HIS A 756 -11.49 17.48 -1.26
C HIS A 756 -10.79 18.53 -2.11
N TYR A 757 -10.02 18.07 -3.09
CA TYR A 757 -9.52 18.90 -4.18
C TYR A 757 -10.04 18.38 -5.51
N GLU A 758 -10.31 19.29 -6.43
CA GLU A 758 -10.69 18.94 -7.80
C GLU A 758 -9.53 18.25 -8.55
N PRO A 759 -9.84 17.34 -9.51
CA PRO A 759 -8.88 16.89 -10.51
C PRO A 759 -8.21 18.07 -11.21
N VAL A 760 -7.01 17.86 -11.77
CA VAL A 760 -6.25 18.90 -12.48
C VAL A 760 -7.01 19.45 -13.70
N GLU A 761 -7.94 18.66 -14.23
CA GLU A 761 -8.91 19.09 -15.24
C GLU A 761 -10.34 18.84 -14.71
N SER A 762 -11.04 19.91 -14.32
CA SER A 762 -12.41 19.84 -13.76
C SER A 762 -13.37 20.86 -14.42
N PRO A 763 -14.66 20.53 -14.64
CA PRO A 763 -15.63 21.45 -15.25
C PRO A 763 -16.05 22.63 -14.34
N VAL A 764 -15.62 22.60 -13.08
CA VAL A 764 -15.91 23.61 -12.05
C VAL A 764 -14.65 23.92 -11.23
N ALA A 765 -14.61 25.11 -10.64
CA ALA A 765 -13.72 25.35 -9.50
C ALA A 765 -14.28 24.65 -8.25
N ASN A 766 -13.42 24.37 -7.27
CA ASN A 766 -13.80 23.66 -6.05
C ASN A 766 -14.84 24.43 -5.21
N PRO A 767 -16.04 23.85 -4.96
CA PRO A 767 -17.10 24.51 -4.19
C PRO A 767 -16.80 24.80 -2.71
N LEU A 768 -15.78 24.16 -2.11
CA LEU A 768 -15.34 24.40 -0.73
C LEU A 768 -14.38 25.60 -0.63
N HIS A 769 -13.36 25.63 -1.49
CA HIS A 769 -12.30 26.64 -1.49
C HIS A 769 -11.86 26.95 -2.94
N PRO A 770 -12.60 27.82 -3.66
CA PRO A 770 -12.37 28.06 -5.09
C PRO A 770 -10.96 28.57 -5.44
N GLN A 771 -10.32 29.30 -4.52
CA GLN A 771 -8.96 29.83 -4.71
C GLN A 771 -7.89 28.74 -4.74
N GLN A 772 -8.09 27.64 -4.01
CA GLN A 772 -7.21 26.47 -4.00
C GLN A 772 -7.95 25.27 -4.60
N SER A 773 -8.34 25.38 -5.88
CA SER A 773 -9.26 24.43 -6.50
C SER A 773 -8.70 23.00 -6.58
N ILE A 774 -7.44 22.87 -7.04
CA ILE A 774 -6.73 21.59 -7.23
C ILE A 774 -5.81 21.29 -6.04
N ASN A 775 -5.32 20.05 -5.92
CA ASN A 775 -4.42 19.66 -4.84
C ASN A 775 -3.11 20.49 -4.88
N PRO A 776 -2.76 21.24 -3.81
CA PRO A 776 -1.71 22.27 -3.85
C PRO A 776 -0.29 21.74 -4.08
N VAL A 777 -0.07 20.43 -3.89
CA VAL A 777 1.24 19.79 -4.03
C VAL A 777 1.25 18.65 -5.07
N ALA A 778 0.16 18.44 -5.81
CA ALA A 778 0.07 17.42 -6.86
C ALA A 778 1.03 17.70 -8.03
N LYS A 779 1.78 16.68 -8.46
CA LYS A 779 2.85 16.88 -9.45
C LYS A 779 2.29 16.99 -10.86
N LYS A 780 2.80 17.98 -11.60
CA LYS A 780 2.62 18.20 -13.03
C LYS A 780 3.99 18.43 -13.67
N TYR A 781 4.27 17.80 -14.80
CA TYR A 781 5.47 18.08 -15.62
C TYR A 781 5.25 19.30 -16.54
N LYS A 782 6.30 19.70 -17.27
CA LYS A 782 6.38 20.96 -18.03
C LYS A 782 7.00 20.80 -19.44
N SER A 783 7.03 19.59 -20.00
CA SER A 783 7.45 19.38 -21.39
C SER A 783 6.38 19.89 -22.36
N ASP A 784 6.75 20.02 -23.64
CA ASP A 784 5.88 20.45 -24.73
C ASP A 784 4.64 19.55 -24.95
N LEU A 785 4.65 18.34 -24.37
CA LEU A 785 3.54 17.38 -24.41
C LEU A 785 2.71 17.33 -23.11
N ASP A 786 3.14 17.98 -22.03
CA ASP A 786 2.46 17.99 -20.72
C ASP A 786 1.35 19.05 -20.66
N LYS A 787 0.39 18.93 -21.58
CA LYS A 787 -0.72 19.87 -21.74
C LYS A 787 -1.89 19.50 -20.85
N TYR A 788 -2.59 20.52 -20.35
CA TYR A 788 -3.83 20.42 -19.58
C TYR A 788 -4.89 21.29 -20.24
N GLY A 789 -6.12 20.79 -20.35
CA GLY A 789 -7.25 21.43 -21.02
C GLY A 789 -8.24 22.03 -20.02
N THR A 790 -8.87 23.14 -20.39
CA THR A 790 -9.80 23.88 -19.53
C THR A 790 -11.21 24.01 -20.13
N PRO A 791 -12.24 24.31 -19.32
CA PRO A 791 -13.60 24.57 -19.81
C PRO A 791 -13.69 25.74 -20.80
N GLU A 792 -12.85 26.78 -20.64
CA GLU A 792 -12.80 27.96 -21.51
C GLU A 792 -12.24 27.63 -22.90
N GLN A 793 -11.34 26.64 -22.97
CA GLN A 793 -10.89 26.04 -24.24
C GLN A 793 -11.95 25.10 -24.84
N GLY A 794 -13.08 24.91 -24.16
CA GLY A 794 -14.20 24.05 -24.57
C GLY A 794 -14.07 22.59 -24.17
N PHE A 795 -13.09 22.20 -23.34
CA PHE A 795 -13.03 20.84 -22.79
C PHE A 795 -13.98 20.76 -21.59
N ASN A 796 -15.24 20.37 -21.81
CA ASN A 796 -16.31 20.47 -20.82
C ASN A 796 -16.99 19.13 -20.46
N VAL A 797 -16.58 18.03 -21.10
CA VAL A 797 -17.04 16.67 -20.79
C VAL A 797 -15.99 15.97 -19.93
N VAL A 798 -16.40 15.36 -18.83
CA VAL A 798 -15.50 14.54 -17.99
C VAL A 798 -15.30 13.19 -18.65
N CYS A 799 -14.05 12.75 -18.80
CA CYS A 799 -13.69 11.42 -19.29
C CYS A 799 -13.19 10.53 -18.15
N THR A 800 -13.63 9.27 -18.13
CA THR A 800 -13.09 8.25 -17.22
C THR A 800 -12.67 6.99 -17.98
N THR A 801 -11.48 6.46 -17.66
CA THR A 801 -10.97 5.22 -18.27
C THR A 801 -11.23 4.00 -17.39
N TYR A 802 -11.69 2.88 -17.96
CA TYR A 802 -12.03 1.68 -17.18
C TYR A 802 -11.73 0.37 -17.94
N ARG A 803 -12.18 -0.75 -17.36
CA ARG A 803 -11.99 -2.13 -17.85
C ARG A 803 -13.33 -2.86 -18.03
N LEU A 804 -13.40 -3.72 -19.03
CA LEU A 804 -14.47 -4.67 -19.31
C LEU A 804 -14.13 -6.04 -18.71
N THR A 805 -15.12 -6.92 -18.57
CA THR A 805 -14.92 -8.28 -18.03
C THR A 805 -14.13 -9.17 -19.01
N GLU A 806 -14.30 -8.90 -20.30
CA GLU A 806 -13.84 -9.72 -21.42
C GLU A 806 -12.37 -9.47 -21.78
N HIS A 807 -11.73 -8.42 -21.24
CA HIS A 807 -10.36 -8.06 -21.61
C HIS A 807 -9.47 -7.70 -20.40
N TYR A 808 -8.26 -8.26 -20.40
CA TYR A 808 -7.24 -7.94 -19.41
C TYR A 808 -6.19 -6.98 -19.98
N HIS A 809 -6.30 -5.70 -19.59
CA HIS A 809 -5.42 -4.61 -20.04
C HIS A 809 -5.27 -4.63 -21.58
N TYR A 810 -4.03 -4.66 -22.08
CA TYR A 810 -3.65 -4.67 -23.50
C TYR A 810 -3.17 -6.07 -23.96
N TRP A 811 -3.40 -7.10 -23.15
CA TRP A 811 -2.86 -8.45 -23.34
C TRP A 811 -3.82 -9.36 -24.11
N THR A 812 -5.10 -9.40 -23.71
CA THR A 812 -6.13 -10.29 -24.28
C THR A 812 -6.55 -9.98 -25.72
N LYS A 813 -6.13 -8.84 -26.30
CA LYS A 813 -6.19 -8.62 -27.75
C LYS A 813 -5.34 -9.60 -28.57
N ASN A 814 -4.50 -10.41 -27.90
CA ASN A 814 -3.78 -11.55 -28.46
C ASN A 814 -4.48 -12.92 -28.22
N ASN A 815 -5.71 -12.95 -27.68
CA ASN A 815 -6.48 -14.18 -27.49
C ASN A 815 -7.73 -14.18 -28.41
N PRO A 816 -7.89 -15.16 -29.32
CA PRO A 816 -9.02 -15.20 -30.25
C PRO A 816 -10.41 -15.17 -29.60
N MET A 817 -10.59 -15.82 -28.44
CA MET A 817 -11.89 -15.89 -27.76
C MET A 817 -12.27 -14.53 -27.16
N ASN A 818 -11.33 -13.87 -26.48
CA ASN A 818 -11.55 -12.52 -25.95
C ASN A 818 -11.83 -11.50 -27.07
N VAL A 819 -11.11 -11.63 -28.20
CA VAL A 819 -11.29 -10.80 -29.40
C VAL A 819 -12.65 -11.05 -30.10
N GLN A 820 -13.21 -12.25 -30.03
CA GLN A 820 -14.56 -12.53 -30.54
C GLN A 820 -15.66 -11.92 -29.64
N LEU A 821 -15.45 -11.87 -28.31
CA LEU A 821 -16.44 -11.34 -27.37
C LEU A 821 -16.60 -9.81 -27.46
N VAL A 822 -15.49 -9.07 -27.59
CA VAL A 822 -15.52 -7.60 -27.78
C VAL A 822 -14.45 -7.20 -28.82
N PRO A 823 -14.80 -7.19 -30.13
CA PRO A 823 -13.82 -7.04 -31.22
C PRO A 823 -13.32 -5.61 -31.45
N GLU A 824 -14.10 -4.60 -31.05
CA GLU A 824 -13.85 -3.20 -31.40
C GLU A 824 -13.97 -2.25 -30.20
N PRO A 825 -13.18 -1.16 -30.15
CA PRO A 825 -13.30 -0.13 -29.14
C PRO A 825 -14.57 0.72 -29.33
N PHE A 826 -15.11 1.17 -28.20
CA PHE A 826 -16.25 2.07 -28.13
C PHE A 826 -16.08 3.14 -27.05
N VAL A 827 -16.89 4.19 -27.11
CA VAL A 827 -17.03 5.22 -26.08
C VAL A 827 -18.44 5.12 -25.51
N GLU A 828 -18.59 5.00 -24.20
CA GLU A 828 -19.91 5.11 -23.53
C GLU A 828 -20.34 6.58 -23.49
N ILE A 829 -21.42 6.90 -24.19
CA ILE A 829 -21.97 8.26 -24.29
C ILE A 829 -23.34 8.29 -23.58
N PRO A 830 -23.61 9.23 -22.65
CA PRO A 830 -24.94 9.44 -22.10
C PRO A 830 -25.96 9.67 -23.22
N ALA A 831 -27.11 9.00 -23.17
CA ALA A 831 -28.15 9.12 -24.21
C ALA A 831 -28.48 10.58 -24.55
N GLN A 832 -28.73 11.42 -23.53
CA GLN A 832 -29.06 12.83 -23.76
C GLN A 832 -27.91 13.65 -24.38
N LEU A 833 -26.64 13.31 -24.13
CA LEU A 833 -25.51 13.96 -24.82
C LEU A 833 -25.46 13.54 -26.30
N ALA A 834 -25.74 12.27 -26.59
CA ALA A 834 -25.83 11.78 -27.95
C ALA A 834 -27.00 12.45 -28.69
N ASP A 835 -28.18 12.55 -28.07
CA ASP A 835 -29.35 13.23 -28.61
C ASP A 835 -29.06 14.73 -28.89
N GLU A 836 -28.46 15.45 -27.93
CA GLU A 836 -28.06 16.87 -28.05
C GLU A 836 -26.97 17.12 -29.11
N MET A 837 -26.30 16.07 -29.58
CA MET A 837 -25.28 16.11 -30.65
C MET A 837 -25.72 15.40 -31.94
N GLY A 838 -26.94 14.85 -32.00
CA GLY A 838 -27.42 14.01 -33.10
C GLY A 838 -26.60 12.72 -33.33
N ILE A 839 -25.86 12.22 -32.34
CA ILE A 839 -25.04 11.01 -32.42
C ILE A 839 -25.90 9.76 -32.27
N THR A 840 -25.82 8.86 -33.24
CA THR A 840 -26.50 7.56 -33.22
C THR A 840 -25.57 6.44 -32.74
N GLY A 841 -26.11 5.45 -32.05
CA GLY A 841 -25.34 4.27 -31.61
C GLY A 841 -24.66 3.55 -32.78
N GLY A 842 -23.37 3.27 -32.64
CA GLY A 842 -22.55 2.63 -33.68
C GLY A 842 -21.84 3.59 -34.65
N GLU A 843 -22.22 4.87 -34.72
CA GLU A 843 -21.43 5.89 -35.45
C GLU A 843 -20.02 6.01 -34.85
N LYS A 844 -19.05 6.48 -35.64
CA LYS A 844 -17.73 6.85 -35.10
C LYS A 844 -17.80 8.21 -34.42
N VAL A 845 -17.17 8.32 -33.26
CA VAL A 845 -16.97 9.57 -32.54
C VAL A 845 -15.49 9.80 -32.29
N LYS A 846 -15.11 11.07 -32.25
CA LYS A 846 -13.76 11.56 -31.98
C LYS A 846 -13.79 12.24 -30.62
N VAL A 847 -13.13 11.63 -29.64
CA VAL A 847 -12.92 12.20 -28.31
C VAL A 847 -11.58 12.93 -28.33
N THR A 848 -11.57 14.21 -28.01
CA THR A 848 -10.37 15.07 -28.11
C THR A 848 -10.01 15.66 -26.74
N SER A 849 -8.78 15.47 -26.32
CA SER A 849 -8.18 16.07 -25.13
C SER A 849 -7.17 17.17 -25.52
N ALA A 850 -6.62 17.90 -24.55
CA ALA A 850 -5.54 18.85 -24.85
C ALA A 850 -4.20 18.20 -25.26
N ARG A 851 -4.10 16.85 -25.23
CA ARG A 851 -2.89 16.07 -25.55
C ARG A 851 -2.98 15.32 -26.88
N GLY A 852 -4.17 14.88 -27.25
CA GLY A 852 -4.43 14.02 -28.41
C GLY A 852 -5.91 13.64 -28.55
N GLN A 853 -6.21 12.88 -29.60
CA GLN A 853 -7.57 12.46 -29.98
C GLN A 853 -7.70 10.93 -30.02
N TYR A 854 -8.92 10.41 -29.91
CA TYR A 854 -9.23 8.99 -29.93
C TYR A 854 -10.51 8.75 -30.72
N VAL A 855 -10.47 7.85 -31.70
CA VAL A 855 -11.62 7.53 -32.57
C VAL A 855 -12.09 6.09 -32.33
N ALA A 856 -13.37 5.95 -31.99
CA ALA A 856 -14.02 4.68 -31.65
C ALA A 856 -15.54 4.76 -31.89
N LYS A 857 -16.28 3.66 -31.74
CA LYS A 857 -17.74 3.64 -31.95
C LYS A 857 -18.52 4.23 -30.76
N ALA A 858 -19.64 4.89 -31.03
CA ALA A 858 -20.55 5.41 -30.02
C ALA A 858 -21.39 4.29 -29.38
N MET A 859 -21.12 3.95 -28.12
CA MET A 859 -22.05 3.17 -27.28
C MET A 859 -22.98 4.14 -26.53
N VAL A 860 -23.98 4.66 -27.26
CA VAL A 860 -25.04 5.50 -26.68
C VAL A 860 -25.81 4.71 -25.63
N THR A 861 -25.92 5.25 -24.40
CA THR A 861 -26.44 4.48 -23.27
C THR A 861 -27.15 5.30 -22.20
N LYS A 862 -28.17 4.71 -21.57
CA LYS A 862 -28.85 5.26 -20.37
C LYS A 862 -28.15 4.90 -19.06
N ARG A 863 -27.03 4.16 -19.12
CA ARG A 863 -26.20 3.77 -17.96
C ARG A 863 -25.33 4.90 -17.41
N ILE A 864 -25.23 6.02 -18.14
CA ILE A 864 -24.63 7.27 -17.66
C ILE A 864 -25.67 8.38 -17.92
N LYS A 865 -25.89 9.23 -16.93
CA LYS A 865 -26.84 10.36 -16.98
C LYS A 865 -26.09 11.70 -16.89
N PRO A 866 -26.64 12.81 -17.43
CA PRO A 866 -26.20 14.15 -17.04
C PRO A 866 -26.31 14.35 -15.53
N MET A 867 -25.47 15.24 -15.00
CA MET A 867 -25.43 15.61 -13.58
C MET A 867 -25.45 17.14 -13.45
N MET A 868 -25.97 17.64 -12.33
CA MET A 868 -25.79 19.05 -11.95
C MET A 868 -24.62 19.14 -10.99
N ILE A 869 -23.60 19.91 -11.37
CA ILE A 869 -22.33 20.05 -10.65
C ILE A 869 -22.11 21.54 -10.43
N ASP A 870 -22.17 21.97 -9.17
CA ASP A 870 -22.21 23.36 -8.73
C ASP A 870 -23.05 24.28 -9.63
N GLY A 871 -24.32 23.88 -9.85
CA GLY A 871 -25.27 24.61 -10.68
C GLY A 871 -25.09 24.47 -12.21
N LYS A 872 -24.01 23.84 -12.69
CA LYS A 872 -23.77 23.59 -14.12
C LYS A 872 -24.21 22.19 -14.54
N LYS A 873 -24.87 22.06 -15.69
CA LYS A 873 -25.11 20.77 -16.34
C LYS A 873 -23.77 20.20 -16.84
N THR A 874 -23.41 19.01 -16.39
CA THR A 874 -22.15 18.32 -16.72
C THR A 874 -22.43 16.92 -17.25
N TYR A 875 -21.65 16.51 -18.25
CA TYR A 875 -21.67 15.16 -18.79
C TYR A 875 -20.37 14.42 -18.45
N GLN A 876 -20.50 13.09 -18.31
CA GLN A 876 -19.37 12.18 -18.19
C GLN A 876 -19.43 11.15 -19.34
N ILE A 877 -18.29 10.80 -19.93
CA ILE A 877 -18.17 9.70 -20.90
C ILE A 877 -17.18 8.64 -20.41
N GLY A 878 -17.36 7.42 -20.88
CA GLY A 878 -16.54 6.28 -20.51
C GLY A 878 -15.69 5.76 -21.67
N VAL A 879 -14.39 5.52 -21.43
CA VAL A 879 -13.48 4.89 -22.41
C VAL A 879 -12.87 3.59 -21.84
N PRO A 880 -13.17 2.40 -22.40
CA PRO A 880 -12.52 1.15 -22.02
C PRO A 880 -11.11 1.06 -22.64
N ILE A 881 -10.12 0.64 -21.87
CA ILE A 881 -8.70 0.82 -22.21
C ILE A 881 -8.10 -0.19 -23.21
N HIS A 882 -8.82 -1.20 -23.70
CA HIS A 882 -8.19 -2.47 -24.08
C HIS A 882 -7.42 -2.55 -25.40
N TRP A 883 -7.65 -1.58 -26.29
CA TRP A 883 -7.10 -1.58 -27.65
C TRP A 883 -5.83 -0.72 -27.77
N GLY A 884 -5.05 -1.01 -28.80
CA GLY A 884 -3.80 -0.30 -29.11
C GLY A 884 -3.49 -0.41 -30.60
N TYR A 885 -2.26 -0.77 -30.95
CA TYR A 885 -1.82 -0.96 -32.35
C TYR A 885 -1.03 -2.25 -32.60
N ARG A 886 -0.99 -3.17 -31.63
CA ARG A 886 -0.52 -4.55 -31.79
C ARG A 886 -1.55 -5.55 -31.24
N GLY A 887 -1.88 -6.60 -31.97
CA GLY A 887 -2.89 -7.59 -31.55
C GLY A 887 -3.67 -8.18 -32.73
N ILE A 888 -4.53 -9.17 -32.49
CA ILE A 888 -5.17 -9.98 -33.55
C ILE A 888 -6.00 -9.13 -34.52
N LYS A 889 -6.63 -8.03 -34.08
CA LYS A 889 -7.42 -7.15 -34.96
C LYS A 889 -6.66 -5.91 -35.41
N GLU A 890 -5.73 -5.46 -34.58
CA GLU A 890 -4.84 -4.33 -34.80
C GLU A 890 -3.86 -4.65 -35.93
N ASP A 891 -3.20 -5.80 -35.88
CA ASP A 891 -2.25 -6.30 -36.88
C ASP A 891 -2.93 -6.56 -38.24
N GLU A 892 -4.22 -6.93 -38.21
CA GLU A 892 -5.07 -7.09 -39.40
C GLU A 892 -5.60 -5.75 -39.96
N GLY A 893 -5.41 -4.63 -39.27
CA GLY A 893 -5.99 -3.32 -39.62
C GLY A 893 -7.52 -3.24 -39.50
N LYS A 894 -8.15 -4.18 -38.77
CA LYS A 894 -9.62 -4.34 -38.67
C LYS A 894 -10.24 -3.67 -37.44
N THR A 895 -9.49 -2.86 -36.71
CA THR A 895 -9.95 -2.12 -35.52
C THR A 895 -9.22 -0.78 -35.38
N SER A 896 -9.58 0.05 -34.39
CA SER A 896 -8.91 1.34 -34.17
C SER A 896 -7.51 1.14 -33.61
N LEU A 897 -6.51 1.74 -34.27
CA LEU A 897 -5.10 1.63 -33.89
C LEU A 897 -4.66 2.68 -32.84
N MET A 898 -5.61 3.33 -32.16
CA MET A 898 -5.36 4.50 -31.31
C MET A 898 -5.26 4.11 -29.82
N PRO A 899 -4.14 4.40 -29.11
CA PRO A 899 -4.07 4.20 -27.66
C PRO A 899 -5.04 5.10 -26.90
N ALA A 900 -5.87 4.55 -26.01
CA ALA A 900 -6.80 5.34 -25.20
C ALA A 900 -6.07 6.34 -24.26
N ASN A 901 -4.91 5.97 -23.73
CA ASN A 901 -4.15 6.80 -22.78
C ASN A 901 -3.47 8.03 -23.41
N GLN A 902 -3.50 8.20 -24.74
CA GLN A 902 -3.12 9.49 -25.36
C GLN A 902 -4.07 10.65 -24.95
N LEU A 903 -5.26 10.33 -24.42
CA LEU A 903 -6.19 11.32 -23.86
C LEU A 903 -5.82 11.78 -22.44
N SER A 904 -5.11 10.94 -21.67
CA SER A 904 -4.96 11.09 -20.22
C SER A 904 -3.80 12.03 -19.81
N PRO A 905 -4.01 12.90 -18.79
CA PRO A 905 -3.01 13.86 -18.34
C PRO A 905 -1.85 13.23 -17.55
N ALA A 906 -0.69 13.87 -17.59
CA ALA A 906 0.47 13.52 -16.77
C ALA A 906 0.45 14.23 -15.39
N ALA A 907 -0.74 14.33 -14.79
CA ALA A 907 -0.96 14.81 -13.43
C ALA A 907 -0.95 13.62 -12.45
N ILE A 908 -0.40 13.80 -11.24
CA ILE A 908 0.02 12.69 -10.38
C ILE A 908 -0.29 12.91 -8.90
N ASP A 909 -0.75 11.86 -8.21
CA ASP A 909 -0.82 11.78 -6.74
C ASP A 909 0.56 12.05 -6.10
N PRO A 910 0.68 13.00 -5.16
CA PRO A 910 1.97 13.45 -4.62
C PRO A 910 2.62 12.44 -3.66
N ASN A 911 1.89 11.42 -3.22
CA ASN A 911 2.32 10.41 -2.25
C ASN A 911 2.70 9.10 -2.95
N ALA A 912 1.80 8.59 -3.81
CA ALA A 912 1.86 7.26 -4.42
C ALA A 912 2.30 7.30 -5.90
N TYR A 913 2.59 8.48 -6.44
CA TYR A 913 3.08 8.70 -7.80
C TYR A 913 2.21 8.06 -8.90
N THR A 914 0.92 7.92 -8.63
CA THR A 914 -0.04 7.29 -9.55
C THR A 914 -0.73 8.38 -10.40
N PRO A 915 -0.76 8.24 -11.74
CA PRO A 915 -1.38 9.25 -12.61
C PRO A 915 -2.90 9.33 -12.54
N GLU A 916 -3.41 10.49 -12.92
CA GLU A 916 -4.83 10.84 -13.00
C GLU A 916 -5.50 10.29 -14.27
N PHE A 917 -5.94 9.03 -14.20
CA PHE A 917 -6.62 8.35 -15.31
C PHE A 917 -8.16 8.33 -15.17
N LYS A 918 -8.74 8.83 -14.07
CA LYS A 918 -10.16 8.60 -13.73
C LYS A 918 -11.08 9.80 -13.83
N GLY A 919 -10.56 11.02 -13.69
CA GLY A 919 -11.30 12.25 -14.00
C GLY A 919 -10.37 13.21 -14.72
N PHE A 920 -10.66 13.50 -15.98
CA PHE A 920 -9.98 14.52 -16.78
C PHE A 920 -10.93 15.06 -17.86
N LEU A 921 -10.58 16.13 -18.58
CA LEU A 921 -11.49 16.81 -19.50
C LEU A 921 -11.24 16.47 -20.98
N VAL A 922 -12.34 16.39 -21.72
CA VAL A 922 -12.36 16.16 -23.17
C VAL A 922 -13.47 16.97 -23.87
N LYS A 923 -13.35 17.04 -25.18
CA LYS A 923 -14.41 17.30 -26.16
C LYS A 923 -14.84 15.98 -26.78
N ILE A 924 -16.04 15.95 -27.35
CA ILE A 924 -16.50 14.87 -28.21
C ILE A 924 -17.15 15.48 -29.46
N GLU A 925 -16.92 14.86 -30.61
CA GLU A 925 -17.39 15.29 -31.94
C GLU A 925 -17.75 14.03 -32.76
N LYS A 926 -18.56 14.17 -33.83
CA LYS A 926 -18.63 13.12 -34.86
C LYS A 926 -17.28 12.98 -35.59
N ALA A 927 -17.00 11.80 -36.14
CA ALA A 927 -15.71 11.45 -36.76
C ALA A 927 -15.85 10.96 -38.20
#